data_AF-A0A8T7KR82-F1
#
_entry.id   AF-A0A8T7KR82-F1
#
_cell.length_a   1.000
_cell.length_b   1.000
_cell.length_c   1.000
_cell.angle_alpha   90.00
_cell.angle_beta   90.00
_cell.angle_gamma   90.00
#
_symmetry.space_group_name_H-M   'P 1'
#
loop_
_entity.id
_entity.type
_entity.pdbx_description
1 polymer ?
#
loop_
_entity_poly.entity_id
_entity_poly.type
_entity_poly.pdbx_seq_one_letter_code
_entity_poly.pdbx_strand_id
1 'polypeptide(L)'
;MSPSKTYILDDLPTDRDTLDFTPYVATLADICKTASTPLTIGVFGTWGSGKTSLMRMVKKKLPKNYTAAWFDAWKYDNEETLWRAFLLTVLLAVEEKSGETEELKTLKTMLYRGLELEKTGGVTIDLAKLGAKVAQGAVQIGLSFIPPLAQLTKLVEELQKAGLQNIGEESVDAIRRERTKIYIEQVRSLEQFQEKFKTLIESYVAPGRLVVFVDDLDRCLPEKAVEVLEAIKLFVDVPGCVFLLGLDQEVIARGVEIRYKEFSKTEDGETRNPIDGAKYLEKIIQLPFQIPPIESGDMGDFVSGLVAEWPRPECPEVFARGLGGNPRQVKRTVNTFLMLWGLAEKRRLREMVQPIRLAKVVAIQTAAPRFYELLKRNHALLRDVEAYYRAEGTARGEGLAEESAARGGKRTAPQETPSVQLPQDLLTLLNRTPAVAQIVKLFPDLPEANFTDISYDELEAYFTLTRRAEAPQPVQAQAAPLLPFEPQMVKILAGPFLMGSTPEQAQRAIKDGADKDWVKDEQPQHTVELAEYFIGKYPVTNQQYQAFVKEGGKPPSGWDGDQFPQGKDAQPVVNVSWEDAVAYCKWLNEKTKKKYRLPTEAEWEKAARGEDGRIWSWGNEFGEKNANTLEAGIRDTTPVGQFSPQGDSPYGCADMVGNVWEWTHSLYEPYPYKADDGREDESASGSRVLRGGSFNNNSRNARGACRYRYLPDSLYYGIGFRVAASLAERPQGA
;
A
#
# COMPACT_ATOMS: atom_id res chain seq x y z
N MET A 1 -38.88 -25.85 9.52
CA MET A 1 -37.46 -26.15 9.26
C MET A 1 -36.63 -25.40 10.27
N SER A 2 -35.82 -26.09 11.06
CA SER A 2 -34.86 -25.46 11.98
C SER A 2 -33.92 -24.53 11.19
N PRO A 3 -33.53 -23.36 11.74
CA PRO A 3 -32.59 -22.47 11.05
C PRO A 3 -31.30 -23.23 10.76
N SER A 4 -30.83 -23.19 9.50
CA SER A 4 -29.56 -23.79 9.13
C SER A 4 -28.47 -23.16 10.01
N LYS A 5 -27.62 -23.99 10.63
CA LYS A 5 -26.45 -23.47 11.34
C LYS A 5 -25.52 -22.87 10.28
N THR A 6 -25.26 -21.57 10.36
CA THR A 6 -24.26 -20.91 9.51
C THR A 6 -22.88 -21.43 9.93
N TYR A 7 -22.31 -22.32 9.11
CA TYR A 7 -20.98 -22.88 9.29
C TYR A 7 -19.96 -22.03 8.54
N ILE A 8 -18.82 -21.74 9.16
CA ILE A 8 -17.72 -20.96 8.58
C ILE A 8 -16.44 -21.79 8.71
N LEU A 9 -15.67 -21.84 7.63
CA LEU A 9 -14.39 -22.53 7.53
C LEU A 9 -13.31 -21.74 8.27
N ASP A 10 -12.42 -22.43 8.97
CA ASP A 10 -11.21 -21.82 9.49
C ASP A 10 -10.20 -21.52 8.37
N ASP A 11 -9.38 -20.49 8.60
CA ASP A 11 -8.30 -20.09 7.71
C ASP A 11 -6.94 -20.57 8.23
N LEU A 12 -6.92 -21.68 9.01
CA LEU A 12 -5.68 -22.21 9.57
C LEU A 12 -4.95 -23.07 8.54
N PRO A 13 -3.60 -23.03 8.53
CA PRO A 13 -2.81 -23.97 7.76
C PRO A 13 -3.04 -25.40 8.26
N THR A 14 -3.26 -26.32 7.31
CA THR A 14 -3.56 -27.73 7.57
C THR A 14 -2.30 -28.59 7.51
N ASP A 15 -2.31 -29.71 8.23
CA ASP A 15 -1.31 -30.77 8.15
C ASP A 15 -1.82 -32.01 7.37
N ARG A 16 -3.01 -31.90 6.77
CA ARG A 16 -3.61 -32.89 5.89
C ARG A 16 -3.45 -32.46 4.45
N ASP A 17 -3.06 -33.40 3.61
CA ASP A 17 -2.96 -33.17 2.19
C ASP A 17 -4.32 -33.34 1.51
N THR A 18 -4.75 -32.29 0.83
CA THR A 18 -6.00 -32.23 0.06
C THR A 18 -5.76 -31.65 -1.34
N LEU A 19 -4.49 -31.41 -1.70
CA LEU A 19 -4.06 -30.72 -2.91
C LEU A 19 -2.85 -31.43 -3.55
N ASP A 20 -2.75 -32.74 -3.30
CA ASP A 20 -1.68 -33.64 -3.74
C ASP A 20 -0.24 -33.14 -3.49
N PHE A 21 -0.01 -32.51 -2.33
CA PHE A 21 1.34 -32.13 -1.90
C PHE A 21 2.19 -33.30 -1.39
N THR A 22 1.61 -34.49 -1.22
CA THR A 22 2.25 -35.66 -0.61
C THR A 22 3.59 -36.06 -1.26
N PRO A 23 3.73 -36.11 -2.60
CA PRO A 23 5.00 -36.44 -3.25
C PRO A 23 6.09 -35.41 -2.95
N TYR A 24 5.74 -34.12 -2.97
CA TYR A 24 6.67 -33.01 -2.68
C TYR A 24 7.09 -32.99 -1.22
N VAL A 25 6.14 -33.18 -0.30
CA VAL A 25 6.40 -33.28 1.14
C VAL A 25 7.32 -34.46 1.46
N ALA A 26 7.09 -35.62 0.83
CA ALA A 26 7.95 -36.79 1.00
C ALA A 26 9.39 -36.48 0.54
N THR A 27 9.53 -35.89 -0.64
CA THR A 27 10.83 -35.51 -1.21
C THR A 27 11.58 -34.51 -0.33
N LEU A 28 10.93 -33.43 0.11
CA LEU A 28 11.54 -32.42 0.99
C LEU A 28 11.93 -33.00 2.35
N ALA A 29 11.08 -33.87 2.93
CA ALA A 29 11.42 -34.56 4.18
C ALA A 29 12.61 -35.51 3.98
N ASP A 30 12.71 -36.20 2.85
CA ASP A 30 13.86 -37.04 2.50
C ASP A 30 15.14 -36.23 2.37
N ILE A 31 15.09 -35.08 1.68
CA ILE A 31 16.22 -34.14 1.58
C ILE A 31 16.67 -33.68 2.97
N CYS A 32 15.75 -33.31 3.86
CA CYS A 32 16.09 -32.94 5.24
C CYS A 32 16.85 -34.05 5.99
N LYS A 33 16.57 -35.32 5.67
CA LYS A 33 17.19 -36.49 6.31
C LYS A 33 18.52 -36.89 5.70
N THR A 34 18.67 -36.80 4.38
CA THR A 34 19.79 -37.42 3.66
C THR A 34 20.81 -36.44 3.11
N ALA A 35 20.43 -35.19 2.87
CA ALA A 35 21.33 -34.21 2.26
C ALA A 35 22.55 -33.91 3.13
N SER A 36 23.65 -33.53 2.50
CA SER A 36 24.80 -32.94 3.19
C SER A 36 24.36 -31.64 3.87
N THR A 37 24.71 -31.50 5.14
CA THR A 37 24.46 -30.29 5.92
C THR A 37 25.73 -29.48 6.05
N PRO A 38 25.64 -28.16 6.23
CA PRO A 38 24.42 -27.33 6.34
C PRO A 38 23.67 -27.11 5.01
N LEU A 39 22.34 -26.98 5.08
CA LEU A 39 21.48 -26.80 3.89
C LEU A 39 20.36 -25.79 4.14
N THR A 40 20.13 -24.89 3.19
CA THR A 40 18.99 -23.96 3.15
C THR A 40 18.14 -24.23 1.92
N ILE A 41 16.85 -24.48 2.16
CA ILE A 41 15.83 -24.76 1.16
C ILE A 41 14.85 -23.58 1.16
N GLY A 42 14.67 -22.95 0.00
CA GLY A 42 13.66 -21.89 -0.18
C GLY A 42 12.38 -22.49 -0.74
N VAL A 43 11.27 -22.38 -0.03
CA VAL A 43 9.93 -22.76 -0.47
C VAL A 43 9.24 -21.51 -1.00
N PHE A 44 9.21 -21.38 -2.33
CA PHE A 44 8.70 -20.21 -3.02
C PHE A 44 7.26 -20.39 -3.47
N GLY A 45 6.47 -19.33 -3.31
CA GLY A 45 5.12 -19.26 -3.83
C GLY A 45 4.44 -17.96 -3.42
N THR A 46 3.40 -17.58 -4.16
CA THR A 46 2.64 -16.37 -3.88
C THR A 46 1.86 -16.48 -2.57
N TRP A 47 1.29 -15.37 -2.13
CA TRP A 47 0.47 -15.36 -0.93
C TRP A 47 -0.74 -16.29 -1.04
N GLY A 48 -0.90 -17.20 -0.06
CA GLY A 48 -2.02 -18.16 -0.02
C GLY A 48 -1.80 -19.44 -0.83
N SER A 49 -0.64 -19.65 -1.45
CA SER A 49 -0.33 -20.84 -2.26
C SER A 49 -0.18 -22.15 -1.46
N GLY A 50 0.00 -22.08 -0.14
CA GLY A 50 0.14 -23.25 0.73
C GLY A 50 1.53 -23.49 1.34
N LYS A 51 2.47 -22.53 1.22
CA LYS A 51 3.83 -22.59 1.81
C LYS A 51 3.85 -23.12 3.25
N THR A 52 3.11 -22.47 4.14
CA THR A 52 3.00 -22.84 5.55
C THR A 52 2.48 -24.27 5.75
N SER A 53 1.43 -24.67 5.03
CA SER A 53 0.86 -26.02 5.12
C SER A 53 1.87 -27.08 4.66
N LEU A 54 2.55 -26.86 3.53
CA LEU A 54 3.60 -27.73 3.02
C LEU A 54 4.74 -27.89 4.05
N MET A 55 5.23 -26.79 4.62
CA MET A 55 6.27 -26.83 5.66
C MET A 55 5.81 -27.56 6.94
N ARG A 56 4.56 -27.38 7.37
CA ARG A 56 4.00 -28.14 8.51
C ARG A 56 3.92 -29.64 8.23
N MET A 57 3.53 -30.02 7.02
CA MET A 57 3.50 -31.43 6.60
C MET A 57 4.92 -32.04 6.55
N VAL A 58 5.91 -31.27 6.08
CA VAL A 58 7.32 -31.69 6.14
C VAL A 58 7.76 -31.89 7.59
N LYS A 59 7.50 -30.92 8.49
CA LYS A 59 7.79 -31.04 9.93
C LYS A 59 7.22 -32.31 10.54
N LYS A 60 5.97 -32.66 10.20
CA LYS A 60 5.28 -33.86 10.70
C LYS A 60 5.91 -35.18 10.22
N LYS A 61 6.56 -35.20 9.05
CA LYS A 61 7.28 -36.37 8.52
C LYS A 61 8.71 -36.51 9.06
N LEU A 62 9.22 -35.53 9.81
CA LEU A 62 10.56 -35.63 10.38
C LEU A 62 10.63 -36.69 11.48
N PRO A 63 11.76 -37.42 11.60
CA PRO A 63 11.97 -38.38 12.67
C PRO A 63 11.90 -37.74 14.06
N LYS A 64 11.42 -38.47 15.08
CA LYS A 64 11.31 -37.97 16.46
C LYS A 64 12.65 -37.57 17.10
N ASN A 65 13.76 -38.13 16.62
CA ASN A 65 15.10 -37.79 17.09
C ASN A 65 15.63 -36.49 16.46
N TYR A 66 14.90 -35.82 15.56
CA TYR A 66 15.25 -34.52 15.01
C TYR A 66 14.68 -33.41 15.90
N THR A 67 15.36 -32.27 15.94
CA THR A 67 14.88 -31.08 16.62
C THR A 67 14.28 -30.14 15.59
N ALA A 68 13.04 -29.69 15.79
CA ALA A 68 12.32 -28.86 14.81
C ALA A 68 11.94 -27.51 15.41
N ALA A 69 12.67 -26.45 15.02
CA ALA A 69 12.35 -25.08 15.42
C ALA A 69 11.38 -24.45 14.42
N TRP A 70 10.36 -23.75 14.89
CA TRP A 70 9.43 -23.01 14.03
C TRP A 70 9.45 -21.52 14.39
N PHE A 71 9.96 -20.71 13.48
CA PHE A 71 9.99 -19.26 13.62
C PHE A 71 8.98 -18.63 12.66
N ASP A 72 8.05 -17.89 13.24
CA ASP A 72 7.05 -17.08 12.52
C ASP A 72 7.48 -15.62 12.67
N ALA A 73 8.06 -15.08 11.60
CA ALA A 73 8.69 -13.77 11.61
C ALA A 73 7.68 -12.65 11.94
N TRP A 74 6.45 -12.77 11.43
CA TRP A 74 5.42 -11.76 11.60
C TRP A 74 4.96 -11.59 13.06
N LYS A 75 5.02 -12.64 13.89
CA LYS A 75 4.73 -12.54 15.33
C LYS A 75 5.65 -11.59 16.09
N TYR A 76 6.86 -11.37 15.57
CA TYR A 76 7.90 -10.58 16.21
C TYR A 76 8.17 -9.29 15.43
N ASP A 77 7.27 -8.88 14.53
CA ASP A 77 7.47 -7.67 13.71
C ASP A 77 7.51 -6.37 14.54
N ASN A 78 6.97 -6.38 15.76
CA ASN A 78 7.09 -5.26 16.70
C ASN A 78 8.41 -5.27 17.51
N GLU A 79 9.19 -6.35 17.45
CA GLU A 79 10.48 -6.42 18.14
C GLU A 79 11.51 -5.51 17.46
N GLU A 80 12.41 -4.94 18.27
CA GLU A 80 13.47 -4.05 17.81
C GLU A 80 14.44 -4.77 16.85
N THR A 81 14.70 -6.07 17.09
CA THR A 81 15.64 -6.89 16.30
C THR A 81 15.06 -8.28 16.03
N LEU A 82 14.54 -8.48 14.81
CA LEU A 82 13.84 -9.70 14.43
C LEU A 82 14.76 -10.94 14.43
N TRP A 83 16.01 -10.76 14.03
CA TRP A 83 17.01 -11.83 14.02
C TRP A 83 17.28 -12.40 15.43
N ARG A 84 17.18 -11.59 16.50
CA ARG A 84 17.35 -12.08 17.87
C ARG A 84 16.23 -13.03 18.27
N ALA A 85 14.99 -12.66 17.97
CA ALA A 85 13.83 -13.51 18.21
C ALA A 85 13.97 -14.84 17.45
N PHE A 86 14.49 -14.79 16.23
CA PHE A 86 14.82 -15.98 15.45
C PHE A 86 15.84 -16.87 16.17
N LEU A 87 16.99 -16.33 16.58
CA LEU A 87 18.03 -17.12 17.26
C LEU A 87 17.57 -17.67 18.59
N LEU A 88 16.84 -16.88 19.37
CA LEU A 88 16.27 -17.34 20.62
C LEU A 88 15.29 -18.50 20.40
N THR A 89 14.44 -18.42 19.38
CA THR A 89 13.50 -19.50 19.02
C THR A 89 14.24 -20.80 18.70
N VAL A 90 15.37 -20.71 17.98
CA VAL A 90 16.21 -21.86 17.68
C VAL A 90 16.81 -22.46 18.95
N LEU A 91 17.38 -21.62 19.85
CA LEU A 91 17.96 -22.08 21.10
C LEU A 91 16.91 -22.72 22.03
N LEU A 92 15.72 -22.13 22.12
CA LEU A 92 14.60 -22.68 22.91
C LEU A 92 14.14 -24.05 22.38
N ALA A 93 14.15 -24.26 21.07
CA ALA A 93 13.81 -25.56 20.49
C ALA A 93 14.86 -26.64 20.80
N VAL A 94 16.15 -26.26 20.91
CA VAL A 94 17.20 -27.18 21.35
C VAL A 94 17.05 -27.48 22.85
N GLU A 95 16.78 -26.46 23.66
CA GLU A 95 16.56 -26.58 25.11
C GLU A 95 15.41 -27.52 25.46
N GLU A 96 14.31 -27.51 24.70
CA GLU A 96 13.18 -28.43 24.92
C GLU A 96 13.62 -29.90 24.92
N LYS A 97 14.68 -30.23 24.17
CA LYS A 97 15.22 -31.58 24.05
C LYS A 97 16.43 -31.84 24.95
N SER A 98 17.32 -30.85 25.11
CA SER A 98 18.55 -30.99 25.89
C SER A 98 18.37 -30.68 27.38
N GLY A 99 17.29 -30.01 27.77
CA GLY A 99 17.23 -29.24 29.01
C GLY A 99 18.12 -28.00 28.94
N GLU A 100 18.13 -27.22 30.03
CA GLU A 100 18.98 -26.03 30.13
C GLU A 100 20.44 -26.43 30.41
N THR A 101 21.33 -26.21 29.44
CA THR A 101 22.77 -26.51 29.54
C THR A 101 23.60 -25.24 29.74
N GLU A 102 24.85 -25.37 30.20
CA GLU A 102 25.76 -24.23 30.35
C GLU A 102 26.11 -23.59 28.99
N GLU A 103 26.18 -24.38 27.91
CA GLU A 103 26.33 -23.86 26.55
C GLU A 103 25.12 -23.03 26.13
N LEU A 104 23.89 -23.49 26.40
CA LEU A 104 22.66 -22.75 26.12
C LEU A 104 22.58 -21.44 26.91
N LYS A 105 22.88 -21.46 28.21
CA LYS A 105 22.93 -20.24 29.03
C LYS A 105 23.95 -19.25 28.50
N THR A 106 25.12 -19.73 28.09
CA THR A 106 26.17 -18.90 27.49
C THR A 106 25.69 -18.27 26.18
N LEU A 107 25.13 -19.06 25.27
CA LEU A 107 24.62 -18.57 23.98
C LEU A 107 23.49 -17.55 24.16
N LYS A 108 22.51 -17.83 25.03
CA LYS A 108 21.45 -16.87 25.40
C LYS A 108 22.06 -15.57 25.93
N THR A 109 23.03 -15.65 26.84
CA THR A 109 23.70 -14.47 27.40
C THR A 109 24.44 -13.67 26.34
N MET A 110 25.09 -14.34 25.37
CA MET A 110 25.77 -13.67 24.25
C MET A 110 24.80 -12.87 23.37
N LEU A 111 23.57 -13.37 23.14
CA LEU A 111 22.54 -12.65 22.38
C LEU A 111 22.11 -11.33 23.07
N TYR A 112 22.09 -11.29 24.41
CA TYR A 112 21.68 -10.13 25.20
C TYR A 112 22.82 -9.19 25.58
N ARG A 113 24.07 -9.66 25.71
CA ARG A 113 25.24 -8.78 25.94
C ARG A 113 25.47 -7.78 24.81
N GLY A 114 25.16 -8.17 23.57
CA GLY A 114 25.16 -7.25 22.42
C GLY A 114 24.18 -6.08 22.58
N LEU A 115 23.13 -6.23 23.38
CA LEU A 115 22.08 -5.24 23.64
C LEU A 115 22.53 -4.17 24.63
N GLU A 116 23.40 -4.52 25.59
CA GLU A 116 24.07 -3.53 26.45
C GLU A 116 25.05 -2.69 25.62
N LEU A 117 25.81 -3.32 24.71
CA LEU A 117 26.70 -2.65 23.77
C LEU A 117 25.98 -1.91 22.63
N GLU A 118 24.72 -2.22 22.30
CA GLU A 118 23.88 -1.48 21.33
C GLU A 118 23.13 -0.32 22.01
N LYS A 119 22.59 -0.52 23.22
CA LYS A 119 21.93 0.53 24.02
C LYS A 119 22.90 1.56 24.59
N THR A 120 24.12 1.14 24.93
CA THR A 120 25.24 2.07 25.22
C THR A 120 26.01 2.46 23.96
N GLY A 121 25.63 1.88 22.82
CA GLY A 121 26.43 1.67 21.61
C GLY A 121 26.77 2.85 20.76
N GLY A 122 27.04 3.98 21.38
CA GLY A 122 27.93 4.95 20.82
C GLY A 122 29.39 4.59 21.11
N VAL A 123 30.26 4.45 20.11
CA VAL A 123 31.70 4.63 20.35
C VAL A 123 31.88 6.06 20.81
N THR A 124 32.20 6.26 22.08
CA THR A 124 32.50 7.58 22.66
C THR A 124 33.93 7.96 22.27
N ILE A 125 34.08 8.74 21.20
CA ILE A 125 35.38 9.26 20.79
C ILE A 125 35.69 10.48 21.68
N ASP A 126 36.70 10.33 22.53
CA ASP A 126 37.24 11.42 23.35
C ASP A 126 38.06 12.36 22.47
N LEU A 127 37.50 13.53 22.15
CA LEU A 127 38.11 14.52 21.25
C LEU A 127 39.46 15.03 21.78
N ALA A 128 39.72 14.93 23.09
CA ALA A 128 41.00 15.28 23.69
C ALA A 128 42.16 14.37 23.24
N LYS A 129 41.87 13.09 22.92
CA LYS A 129 42.87 12.12 22.42
C LYS A 129 43.21 12.29 20.93
N LEU A 130 42.45 13.13 20.21
CA LEU A 130 42.62 13.40 18.77
C LEU A 130 43.42 14.67 18.46
N GLY A 131 44.04 15.30 19.48
CA GLY A 131 44.98 16.42 19.30
C GLY A 131 44.35 17.76 18.90
N ALA A 132 43.02 17.87 18.88
CA ALA A 132 42.33 19.09 18.51
C ALA A 132 42.21 20.06 19.70
N LYS A 133 42.52 21.35 19.49
CA LYS A 133 42.20 22.44 20.43
C LYS A 133 40.69 22.74 20.41
N VAL A 134 39.86 21.80 20.84
CA VAL A 134 38.42 22.01 21.00
C VAL A 134 38.02 21.72 22.44
N ALA A 135 37.10 22.52 22.96
CA ALA A 135 36.52 22.38 24.29
C ALA A 135 36.00 20.95 24.52
N GLN A 136 36.15 20.47 25.75
CA GLN A 136 35.73 19.14 26.21
C GLN A 136 34.40 18.68 25.58
N GLY A 137 34.42 17.51 24.96
CA GLY A 137 33.23 16.88 24.38
C GLY A 137 33.57 15.50 23.84
N ALA A 138 32.60 14.58 23.91
CA ALA A 138 32.74 13.23 23.40
C ALA A 138 31.63 12.94 22.39
N VAL A 139 31.95 12.27 21.28
CA VAL A 139 31.00 11.94 20.20
C VAL A 139 30.60 10.48 20.33
N GLN A 140 29.31 10.14 20.40
CA GLN A 140 28.79 8.76 20.41
C GLN A 140 28.41 8.29 18.99
N ILE A 141 28.84 7.08 18.60
CA ILE A 141 28.56 6.48 17.28
C ILE A 141 27.93 5.08 17.38
N GLY A 142 26.68 4.92 16.93
CA GLY A 142 25.91 3.66 16.86
C GLY A 142 26.64 2.49 16.18
N LEU A 143 26.77 1.33 16.83
CA LEU A 143 27.23 0.08 16.19
C LEU A 143 26.19 -1.04 16.34
N SER A 144 25.86 -1.71 15.23
CA SER A 144 25.01 -2.92 15.21
C SER A 144 25.84 -4.20 15.38
N PHE A 145 25.22 -5.28 15.89
CA PHE A 145 25.86 -6.59 16.09
C PHE A 145 26.29 -7.28 14.77
N ILE A 146 25.72 -6.89 13.63
CA ILE A 146 26.08 -7.32 12.28
C ILE A 146 26.24 -6.07 11.41
N PRO A 147 27.44 -5.49 11.25
CA PRO A 147 27.60 -4.29 10.43
C PRO A 147 27.67 -4.66 8.94
N PRO A 148 26.85 -4.05 8.07
CA PRO A 148 27.14 -4.04 6.64
C PRO A 148 28.50 -3.36 6.42
N LEU A 149 29.37 -3.96 5.59
CA LEU A 149 30.70 -3.43 5.22
C LEU A 149 30.67 -1.95 4.78
N ALA A 150 29.50 -1.46 4.35
CA ALA A 150 29.29 -0.11 3.83
C ALA A 150 28.90 0.97 4.87
N GLN A 151 28.74 0.64 6.16
CA GLN A 151 28.59 1.65 7.23
C GLN A 151 29.93 2.33 7.62
N LEU A 152 31.04 1.97 6.96
CA LEU A 152 32.37 2.56 7.19
C LEU A 152 32.53 3.95 6.56
N THR A 153 31.95 4.17 5.38
CA THR A 153 32.07 5.40 4.59
C THR A 153 31.18 6.53 5.10
N LYS A 154 29.93 6.22 5.48
CA LYS A 154 28.96 7.20 6.02
C LYS A 154 29.48 7.92 7.28
N LEU A 155 30.28 7.22 8.09
CA LEU A 155 30.87 7.79 9.31
C LEU A 155 31.98 8.81 9.03
N VAL A 156 32.78 8.59 7.99
CA VAL A 156 33.84 9.52 7.57
C VAL A 156 33.23 10.83 7.10
N GLU A 157 32.11 10.76 6.37
CA GLU A 157 31.35 11.93 5.94
C GLU A 157 30.72 12.71 7.11
N GLU A 158 30.18 12.02 8.12
CA GLU A 158 29.58 12.69 9.29
C GLU A 158 30.61 13.40 10.17
N LEU A 159 31.81 12.81 10.34
CA LEU A 159 32.92 13.45 11.06
C LEU A 159 33.47 14.68 10.32
N GLN A 160 33.45 14.66 8.98
CA GLN A 160 33.79 15.83 8.15
C GLN A 160 32.72 16.93 8.23
N LYS A 161 31.43 16.55 8.26
CA LYS A 161 30.29 17.48 8.41
C LYS A 161 30.24 18.13 9.80
N ALA A 162 30.78 17.49 10.84
CA ALA A 162 30.83 18.02 12.21
C ALA A 162 31.90 19.11 12.46
N GLY A 163 32.57 19.61 11.41
CA GLY A 163 33.44 20.79 11.51
C GLY A 163 34.89 20.52 11.94
N LEU A 164 35.32 19.26 11.98
CA LEU A 164 36.71 18.87 12.23
C LEU A 164 37.53 18.93 10.92
N GLN A 165 37.79 20.14 10.42
CA GLN A 165 38.52 20.32 9.14
C GLN A 165 40.03 20.01 9.21
N ASN A 166 40.56 19.66 10.38
CA ASN A 166 41.99 19.33 10.61
C ASN A 166 42.15 18.05 11.45
N ILE A 167 41.55 16.94 11.02
CA ILE A 167 41.93 15.62 11.54
C ILE A 167 43.17 15.17 10.74
N GLY A 168 44.36 15.25 11.34
CA GLY A 168 45.57 14.69 10.71
C GLY A 168 45.48 13.18 10.55
N GLU A 169 46.25 12.59 9.61
CA GLU A 169 46.29 11.14 9.35
C GLU A 169 46.40 10.29 10.63
N GLU A 170 47.13 10.76 11.65
CA GLU A 170 47.29 10.08 12.95
C GLU A 170 45.97 9.87 13.72
N SER A 171 45.05 10.84 13.62
CA SER A 171 43.76 10.81 14.31
C SER A 171 42.75 9.93 13.57
N VAL A 172 42.83 9.88 12.24
CA VAL A 172 42.10 8.89 11.41
C VAL A 172 42.61 7.48 11.69
N ASP A 173 43.92 7.30 11.86
CA ASP A 173 44.51 6.01 12.22
C ASP A 173 44.22 5.59 13.67
N ALA A 174 44.01 6.52 14.59
CA ALA A 174 43.53 6.22 15.94
C ALA A 174 42.08 5.70 15.93
N ILE A 175 41.19 6.35 15.17
CA ILE A 175 39.80 5.89 14.97
C ILE A 175 39.76 4.56 14.23
N ARG A 176 40.60 4.37 13.19
CA ARG A 176 40.77 3.07 12.52
C ARG A 176 41.25 1.99 13.49
N ARG A 177 42.24 2.26 14.34
CA ARG A 177 42.74 1.28 15.33
C ARG A 177 41.69 0.88 16.36
N GLU A 178 40.94 1.83 16.91
CA GLU A 178 39.91 1.54 17.91
C GLU A 178 38.68 0.85 17.31
N ARG A 179 38.29 1.23 16.08
CA ARG A 179 37.25 0.52 15.32
C ARG A 179 37.70 -0.86 14.85
N THR A 180 38.97 -1.04 14.49
CA THR A 180 39.54 -2.35 14.14
C THR A 180 39.52 -3.28 15.35
N LYS A 181 39.80 -2.77 16.56
CA LYS A 181 39.64 -3.56 17.80
C LYS A 181 38.19 -3.99 18.03
N ILE A 182 37.23 -3.08 17.92
CA ILE A 182 35.80 -3.40 18.10
C ILE A 182 35.32 -4.38 17.01
N TYR A 183 35.71 -4.18 15.76
CA TYR A 183 35.43 -5.10 14.66
C TYR A 183 36.05 -6.49 14.91
N ILE A 184 37.29 -6.55 15.37
CA ILE A 184 37.95 -7.81 15.76
C ILE A 184 37.23 -8.48 16.93
N GLU A 185 36.78 -7.72 17.92
CA GLU A 185 36.02 -8.25 19.06
C GLU A 185 34.64 -8.76 18.64
N GLN A 186 33.94 -8.07 17.73
CA GLN A 186 32.68 -8.52 17.16
C GLN A 186 32.85 -9.79 16.30
N VAL A 187 33.85 -9.84 15.43
CA VAL A 187 34.18 -11.03 14.63
C VAL A 187 34.53 -12.21 15.54
N ARG A 188 35.36 -12.00 16.57
CA ARG A 188 35.67 -13.04 17.57
C ARG A 188 34.44 -13.51 18.33
N SER A 189 33.51 -12.61 18.68
CA SER A 189 32.26 -12.96 19.35
C SER A 189 31.36 -13.83 18.46
N LEU A 190 31.27 -13.51 17.16
CA LEU A 190 30.53 -14.31 16.18
C LEU A 190 31.17 -15.70 15.99
N GLU A 191 32.49 -15.78 15.85
CA GLU A 191 33.23 -17.04 15.76
C GLU A 191 33.02 -17.90 17.02
N GLN A 192 33.11 -17.30 18.21
CA GLN A 192 32.84 -17.98 19.48
C GLN A 192 31.39 -18.45 19.58
N PHE A 193 30.43 -17.65 19.09
CA PHE A 193 29.03 -18.03 19.07
C PHE A 193 28.83 -19.25 18.17
N GLN A 194 29.37 -19.22 16.95
CA GLN A 194 29.30 -20.33 15.99
C GLN A 194 29.94 -21.61 16.56
N GLU A 195 31.11 -21.52 17.18
CA GLU A 195 31.81 -22.67 17.76
C GLU A 195 31.02 -23.29 18.92
N LYS A 196 30.47 -22.46 19.81
CA LYS A 196 29.61 -22.93 20.91
C LYS A 196 28.30 -23.52 20.39
N PHE A 197 27.70 -22.90 19.38
CA PHE A 197 26.49 -23.43 18.76
C PHE A 197 26.77 -24.77 18.07
N LYS A 198 27.90 -24.90 17.35
CA LYS A 198 28.33 -26.17 16.77
C LYS A 198 28.48 -27.26 17.84
N THR A 199 29.19 -26.97 18.93
CA THR A 199 29.34 -27.88 20.07
C THR A 199 27.98 -28.30 20.64
N LEU A 200 27.03 -27.37 20.74
CA LEU A 200 25.66 -27.64 21.20
C LEU A 200 24.94 -28.62 20.26
N ILE A 201 25.02 -28.41 18.94
CA ILE A 201 24.39 -29.30 17.94
C ILE A 201 25.04 -30.68 17.97
N GLU A 202 26.36 -30.76 18.01
CA GLU A 202 27.10 -32.03 18.07
C GLU A 202 26.82 -32.82 19.35
N SER A 203 26.62 -32.14 20.48
CA SER A 203 26.45 -32.80 21.79
C SER A 203 25.01 -33.21 22.08
N TYR A 204 24.02 -32.42 21.63
CA TYR A 204 22.63 -32.58 22.08
C TYR A 204 21.62 -32.82 20.95
N VAL A 205 21.96 -32.51 19.70
CA VAL A 205 21.08 -32.74 18.54
C VAL A 205 21.46 -33.99 17.78
N ALA A 206 22.77 -34.26 17.63
CA ALA A 206 23.29 -35.48 17.01
C ALA A 206 22.82 -36.76 17.76
N PRO A 207 22.64 -37.90 17.08
CA PRO A 207 22.81 -38.14 15.64
C PRO A 207 21.64 -37.64 14.77
N GLY A 208 20.65 -36.96 15.38
CA GLY A 208 19.59 -36.26 14.64
C GLY A 208 20.10 -35.00 13.96
N ARG A 209 19.16 -34.17 13.50
CA ARG A 209 19.44 -32.86 12.89
C ARG A 209 18.54 -31.79 13.48
N LEU A 210 19.00 -30.55 13.41
CA LEU A 210 18.19 -29.38 13.68
C LEU A 210 17.57 -28.92 12.35
N VAL A 211 16.24 -28.95 12.27
CA VAL A 211 15.49 -28.42 11.11
C VAL A 211 14.75 -27.17 11.55
N VAL A 212 15.11 -26.04 10.98
CA VAL A 212 14.56 -24.72 11.30
C VAL A 212 13.62 -24.30 10.20
N PHE A 213 12.34 -24.13 10.55
CA PHE A 213 11.30 -23.63 9.67
C PHE A 213 11.14 -22.13 9.91
N VAL A 214 11.23 -21.34 8.86
CA VAL A 214 11.09 -19.89 8.89
C VAL A 214 9.94 -19.49 7.99
N ASP A 215 8.90 -18.90 8.56
CA ASP A 215 7.65 -18.59 7.87
C ASP A 215 7.30 -17.09 7.99
N ASP A 216 6.45 -16.62 7.07
CA ASP A 216 5.93 -15.25 7.00
C ASP A 216 7.00 -14.14 6.98
N LEU A 217 8.24 -14.45 6.52
CA LEU A 217 9.28 -13.44 6.29
C LEU A 217 8.87 -12.40 5.25
N ASP A 218 8.06 -12.81 4.27
CA ASP A 218 7.46 -11.98 3.23
C ASP A 218 6.41 -10.99 3.77
N ARG A 219 6.05 -11.05 5.06
CA ARG A 219 5.13 -10.10 5.71
C ARG A 219 5.84 -9.06 6.59
N CYS A 220 7.12 -9.24 6.85
CA CYS A 220 7.91 -8.29 7.64
C CYS A 220 8.38 -7.12 6.77
N LEU A 221 8.80 -6.04 7.44
CA LEU A 221 9.52 -4.97 6.76
C LEU A 221 10.76 -5.53 6.03
N PRO A 222 11.05 -5.08 4.80
CA PRO A 222 12.21 -5.49 4.02
C PRO A 222 13.52 -5.60 4.81
N GLU A 223 13.80 -4.62 5.65
CA GLU A 223 15.04 -4.53 6.41
C GLU A 223 15.16 -5.66 7.43
N LYS A 224 14.06 -5.96 8.13
CA LYS A 224 13.99 -7.03 9.13
C LYS A 224 14.08 -8.41 8.49
N ALA A 225 13.45 -8.59 7.32
CA ALA A 225 13.53 -9.85 6.59
C ALA A 225 14.97 -10.16 6.15
N VAL A 226 15.71 -9.15 5.65
CA VAL A 226 17.12 -9.29 5.28
C VAL A 226 17.99 -9.62 6.49
N GLU A 227 17.75 -9.00 7.65
CA GLU A 227 18.49 -9.32 8.88
C GLU A 227 18.34 -10.80 9.29
N VAL A 228 17.15 -11.39 9.15
CA VAL A 228 16.95 -12.82 9.43
C VAL A 228 17.69 -13.69 8.41
N LEU A 229 17.71 -13.33 7.14
CA LEU A 229 18.48 -14.03 6.11
C LEU A 229 19.99 -13.96 6.36
N GLU A 230 20.50 -12.79 6.78
CA GLU A 230 21.89 -12.61 7.20
C GLU A 230 22.20 -13.43 8.47
N ALA A 231 21.27 -13.47 9.42
CA ALA A 231 21.41 -14.31 10.59
C ALA A 231 21.48 -15.78 10.21
N ILE A 232 20.61 -16.27 9.31
CA ILE A 232 20.68 -17.65 8.78
C ILE A 232 22.07 -17.94 8.21
N LYS A 233 22.66 -17.02 7.44
CA LYS A 233 24.03 -17.19 6.91
C LYS A 233 25.07 -17.48 8.01
N LEU A 234 24.92 -16.91 9.20
CA LEU A 234 25.81 -17.21 10.34
C LEU A 234 25.69 -18.69 10.81
N PHE A 235 24.58 -19.37 10.53
CA PHE A 235 24.33 -20.77 10.90
C PHE A 235 24.42 -21.73 9.72
N VAL A 236 24.53 -21.21 8.49
CA VAL A 236 24.78 -21.97 7.26
C VAL A 236 26.16 -22.62 7.25
N ASP A 237 26.98 -22.51 8.30
CA ASP A 237 28.27 -23.22 8.39
C ASP A 237 28.35 -24.22 9.57
N VAL A 238 27.18 -24.64 10.11
CA VAL A 238 27.13 -25.63 11.20
C VAL A 238 26.58 -26.95 10.69
N PRO A 239 27.40 -28.02 10.65
CA PRO A 239 26.93 -29.37 10.31
C PRO A 239 25.77 -29.81 11.22
N GLY A 240 24.81 -30.55 10.65
CA GLY A 240 23.61 -30.99 11.36
C GLY A 240 22.42 -30.03 11.28
N CYS A 241 22.56 -28.87 10.64
CA CYS A 241 21.49 -27.88 10.48
C CYS A 241 20.87 -27.88 9.07
N VAL A 242 19.54 -27.78 9.01
CA VAL A 242 18.75 -27.60 7.77
C VAL A 242 17.75 -26.46 7.97
N PHE A 243 17.66 -25.52 7.04
CA PHE A 243 16.75 -24.39 7.07
C PHE A 243 15.71 -24.51 5.95
N LEU A 244 14.42 -24.40 6.28
CA LEU A 244 13.32 -24.32 5.30
C LEU A 244 12.66 -22.95 5.42
N LEU A 245 12.75 -22.15 4.36
CA LEU A 245 12.29 -20.76 4.34
C LEU A 245 11.05 -20.62 3.43
N GLY A 246 9.89 -20.30 3.98
CA GLY A 246 8.71 -19.94 3.21
C GLY A 246 8.79 -18.49 2.75
N LEU A 247 8.96 -18.26 1.45
CA LEU A 247 9.24 -16.93 0.90
C LEU A 247 8.36 -16.61 -0.31
N ASP A 248 8.01 -15.34 -0.46
CA ASP A 248 7.64 -14.77 -1.76
C ASP A 248 8.90 -14.15 -2.39
N GLN A 249 9.32 -14.70 -3.53
CA GLN A 249 10.60 -14.37 -4.15
C GLN A 249 10.67 -12.89 -4.53
N GLU A 250 9.59 -12.33 -5.07
CA GLU A 250 9.57 -10.94 -5.54
C GLU A 250 9.59 -9.96 -4.37
N VAL A 251 8.81 -10.25 -3.32
CA VAL A 251 8.74 -9.40 -2.12
C VAL A 251 10.12 -9.29 -1.46
N ILE A 252 10.79 -10.43 -1.27
CA ILE A 252 12.09 -10.46 -0.59
C ILE A 252 13.20 -9.88 -1.48
N ALA A 253 13.22 -10.21 -2.78
CA ALA A 253 14.22 -9.66 -3.71
C ALA A 253 14.13 -8.13 -3.78
N ARG A 254 12.91 -7.60 -3.88
CA ARG A 254 12.68 -6.15 -3.83
C ARG A 254 13.12 -5.54 -2.50
N GLY A 255 12.90 -6.26 -1.40
CA GLY A 255 13.33 -5.81 -0.09
C GLY A 255 14.85 -5.70 0.04
N VAL A 256 15.58 -6.68 -0.50
CA VAL A 256 17.04 -6.64 -0.62
C VAL A 256 17.48 -5.43 -1.47
N GLU A 257 16.88 -5.21 -2.63
CA GLU A 257 17.24 -4.09 -3.49
C GLU A 257 17.04 -2.74 -2.81
N ILE A 258 15.94 -2.56 -2.07
CA ILE A 258 15.67 -1.34 -1.29
C ILE A 258 16.74 -1.15 -0.21
N ARG A 259 17.03 -2.21 0.57
CA ARG A 259 18.02 -2.21 1.66
C ARG A 259 19.41 -1.76 1.18
N TYR A 260 19.82 -2.20 -0.02
CA TYR A 260 21.17 -1.93 -0.53
C TYR A 260 21.24 -0.81 -1.57
N LYS A 261 20.11 -0.16 -1.88
CA LYS A 261 20.03 0.93 -2.87
C LYS A 261 20.95 2.13 -2.54
N GLU A 262 21.11 2.45 -1.26
CA GLU A 262 21.99 3.55 -0.82
C GLU A 262 23.46 3.28 -1.13
N PHE A 263 23.88 2.02 -1.21
CA PHE A 263 25.27 1.63 -1.43
C PHE A 263 25.65 1.51 -2.91
N SER A 264 24.69 1.73 -3.81
CA SER A 264 24.90 1.65 -5.26
C SER A 264 25.28 3.02 -5.87
N LYS A 265 25.29 4.10 -5.08
CA LYS A 265 25.58 5.47 -5.53
C LYS A 265 27.02 5.87 -5.18
N THR A 266 27.81 6.30 -6.16
CA THR A 266 29.09 7.00 -5.93
C THR A 266 28.88 8.52 -5.84
N GLU A 267 29.90 9.25 -5.37
CA GLU A 267 29.94 10.73 -5.27
C GLU A 267 29.64 11.44 -6.61
N ASP A 268 29.87 10.75 -7.74
CA ASP A 268 29.63 11.27 -9.10
C ASP A 268 28.22 10.94 -9.65
N GLY A 269 27.35 10.30 -8.86
CA GLY A 269 25.98 9.97 -9.26
C GLY A 269 25.84 8.78 -10.23
N GLU A 270 26.95 8.16 -10.67
CA GLU A 270 26.92 6.93 -11.47
C GLU A 270 26.64 5.70 -10.58
N THR A 271 25.73 4.85 -11.05
CA THR A 271 25.32 3.66 -10.29
C THR A 271 26.31 2.54 -10.53
N ARG A 272 27.06 2.11 -9.50
CA ARG A 272 27.84 0.87 -9.63
C ARG A 272 26.92 -0.31 -9.32
N ASN A 273 26.77 -1.22 -10.29
CA ASN A 273 26.02 -2.48 -10.26
C ASN A 273 25.07 -2.64 -9.05
N PRO A 274 23.79 -2.24 -9.16
CA PRO A 274 22.83 -2.44 -8.08
C PRO A 274 22.82 -3.91 -7.67
N ILE A 275 22.78 -4.17 -6.35
CA ILE A 275 22.70 -5.53 -5.83
C ILE A 275 21.36 -6.10 -6.28
N ASP A 276 21.45 -7.07 -7.19
CA ASP A 276 20.32 -7.85 -7.68
C ASP A 276 19.78 -8.73 -6.54
N GLY A 277 18.55 -8.47 -6.12
CA GLY A 277 17.93 -9.15 -5.00
C GLY A 277 17.76 -10.66 -5.23
N ALA A 278 17.53 -11.07 -6.48
CA ALA A 278 17.42 -12.49 -6.82
C ALA A 278 18.78 -13.18 -6.69
N LYS A 279 19.85 -12.56 -7.21
CA LYS A 279 21.23 -13.08 -7.05
C LYS A 279 21.70 -13.08 -5.60
N TYR A 280 21.20 -12.16 -4.78
CA TYR A 280 21.46 -12.19 -3.34
C TYR A 280 20.84 -13.43 -2.69
N LEU A 281 19.58 -13.74 -3.01
CA LEU A 281 18.90 -14.93 -2.51
C LEU A 281 19.58 -16.23 -2.93
N GLU A 282 20.10 -16.31 -4.16
CA GLU A 282 20.90 -17.46 -4.62
C GLU A 282 22.14 -17.74 -3.75
N LYS A 283 22.70 -16.74 -3.07
CA LYS A 283 23.85 -16.92 -2.17
C LYS A 283 23.47 -17.54 -0.81
N ILE A 284 22.19 -17.46 -0.43
CA ILE A 284 21.69 -17.92 0.87
C ILE A 284 20.92 -19.22 0.71
N ILE A 285 20.11 -19.31 -0.35
CA ILE A 285 19.25 -20.46 -0.64
C ILE A 285 19.98 -21.40 -1.59
N GLN A 286 20.46 -22.53 -1.07
CA GLN A 286 21.13 -23.54 -1.88
C GLN A 286 20.16 -24.38 -2.71
N LEU A 287 18.93 -24.60 -2.22
CA LEU A 287 17.92 -25.38 -2.94
C LEU A 287 16.61 -24.60 -3.08
N PRO A 288 16.33 -24.00 -4.25
CA PRO A 288 15.03 -23.37 -4.50
C PRO A 288 13.98 -24.42 -4.88
N PHE A 289 12.85 -24.43 -4.17
CA PHE A 289 11.66 -25.22 -4.47
C PHE A 289 10.48 -24.29 -4.75
N GLN A 290 9.99 -24.29 -5.98
CA GLN A 290 8.77 -23.57 -6.36
C GLN A 290 7.56 -24.47 -6.11
N ILE A 291 6.55 -23.96 -5.38
CA ILE A 291 5.29 -24.68 -5.23
C ILE A 291 4.63 -24.80 -6.61
N PRO A 292 4.29 -26.02 -7.05
CA PRO A 292 3.66 -26.22 -8.35
C PRO A 292 2.27 -25.57 -8.40
N PRO A 293 1.80 -25.15 -9.59
CA PRO A 293 0.43 -24.73 -9.75
C PRO A 293 -0.52 -25.89 -9.43
N ILE A 294 -1.63 -25.58 -8.74
CA ILE A 294 -2.62 -26.59 -8.37
C ILE A 294 -3.45 -26.96 -9.59
N GLU A 295 -3.57 -28.25 -9.88
CA GLU A 295 -4.38 -28.73 -10.99
C GLU A 295 -5.88 -28.51 -10.74
N SER A 296 -6.64 -28.32 -11.81
CA SER A 296 -8.08 -28.05 -11.70
C SER A 296 -8.88 -29.19 -11.07
N GLY A 297 -8.41 -30.45 -11.21
CA GLY A 297 -9.01 -31.62 -10.57
C GLY A 297 -8.84 -31.58 -9.06
N ASP A 298 -7.59 -31.43 -8.59
CA ASP A 298 -7.26 -31.33 -7.17
C ASP A 298 -7.98 -30.16 -6.48
N MET A 299 -8.09 -29.02 -7.17
CA MET A 299 -8.86 -27.89 -6.67
C MET A 299 -10.34 -28.22 -6.54
N GLY A 300 -10.91 -28.97 -7.50
CA GLY A 300 -12.30 -29.43 -7.46
C GLY A 300 -12.57 -30.33 -6.25
N ASP A 301 -11.71 -31.31 -6.01
CA ASP A 301 -11.81 -32.23 -4.87
C ASP A 301 -11.63 -31.48 -3.54
N PHE A 302 -10.65 -30.58 -3.48
CA PHE A 302 -10.42 -29.70 -2.34
C PHE A 302 -11.67 -28.88 -2.01
N VAL A 303 -12.24 -28.15 -2.98
CA VAL A 303 -13.42 -27.30 -2.74
C VAL A 303 -14.59 -28.16 -2.31
N SER A 304 -14.83 -29.29 -2.98
CA SER A 304 -15.94 -30.20 -2.67
C SER A 304 -15.86 -30.69 -1.22
N GLY A 305 -14.64 -30.97 -0.72
CA GLY A 305 -14.38 -31.39 0.65
C GLY A 305 -14.43 -30.28 1.71
N LEU A 306 -14.54 -28.99 1.35
CA LEU A 306 -14.57 -27.90 2.33
C LEU A 306 -15.84 -27.88 3.17
N VAL A 307 -16.99 -28.19 2.57
CA VAL A 307 -18.31 -28.08 3.21
C VAL A 307 -19.00 -29.44 3.19
N ALA A 308 -19.44 -29.89 4.36
CA ALA A 308 -20.10 -31.20 4.50
C ALA A 308 -21.44 -31.29 3.74
N GLU A 309 -22.20 -30.20 3.71
CA GLU A 309 -23.49 -30.10 3.02
C GLU A 309 -23.58 -28.77 2.26
N TRP A 310 -23.37 -28.82 0.94
CA TRP A 310 -23.48 -27.66 0.07
C TRP A 310 -24.95 -27.31 -0.21
N PRO A 311 -25.32 -26.01 -0.30
CA PRO A 311 -26.67 -25.61 -0.68
C PRO A 311 -27.14 -26.21 -2.02
N ARG A 312 -26.20 -26.38 -2.97
CA ARG A 312 -26.36 -27.11 -4.23
C ARG A 312 -25.05 -27.82 -4.61
N PRO A 313 -25.09 -29.02 -5.21
CA PRO A 313 -23.89 -29.78 -5.56
C PRO A 313 -23.04 -29.11 -6.65
N GLU A 314 -23.58 -28.16 -7.41
CA GLU A 314 -22.88 -27.40 -8.45
C GLU A 314 -22.05 -26.23 -7.90
N CYS A 315 -22.33 -25.76 -6.67
CA CYS A 315 -21.63 -24.61 -6.07
C CYS A 315 -20.10 -24.79 -5.95
N PRO A 316 -19.55 -25.95 -5.54
CA PRO A 316 -18.10 -26.17 -5.46
C PRO A 316 -17.37 -25.88 -6.76
N GLU A 317 -17.91 -26.36 -7.89
CA GLU A 317 -17.29 -26.22 -9.20
C GLU A 317 -17.22 -24.75 -9.65
N VAL A 318 -18.17 -23.91 -9.25
CA VAL A 318 -18.12 -22.46 -9.49
C VAL A 318 -16.85 -21.84 -8.88
N PHE A 319 -16.52 -22.22 -7.65
CA PHE A 319 -15.34 -21.68 -6.97
C PHE A 319 -14.05 -22.32 -7.48
N ALA A 320 -14.06 -23.64 -7.74
CA ALA A 320 -12.90 -24.38 -8.23
C ALA A 320 -12.45 -23.87 -9.61
N ARG A 321 -13.39 -23.66 -10.54
CA ARG A 321 -13.09 -23.15 -11.90
C ARG A 321 -12.99 -21.63 -11.95
N GLY A 322 -13.71 -20.92 -11.07
CA GLY A 322 -13.81 -19.46 -11.12
C GLY A 322 -12.71 -18.67 -10.42
N LEU A 323 -12.01 -19.25 -9.44
CA LEU A 323 -11.12 -18.48 -8.54
C LEU A 323 -9.62 -18.70 -8.73
N GLY A 324 -9.18 -19.44 -9.74
CA GLY A 324 -7.76 -19.73 -9.95
C GLY A 324 -7.18 -20.57 -8.80
N GLY A 325 -5.97 -21.10 -9.00
CA GLY A 325 -5.33 -22.10 -8.14
C GLY A 325 -4.91 -21.63 -6.73
N ASN A 326 -5.58 -20.67 -6.09
CA ASN A 326 -5.25 -20.18 -4.73
C ASN A 326 -6.23 -20.72 -3.66
N PRO A 327 -5.85 -21.72 -2.85
CA PRO A 327 -6.73 -22.36 -1.87
C PRO A 327 -7.27 -21.42 -0.80
N ARG A 328 -6.46 -20.45 -0.37
CA ARG A 328 -6.87 -19.49 0.67
C ARG A 328 -7.93 -18.54 0.14
N GLN A 329 -7.73 -18.03 -1.08
CA GLN A 329 -8.72 -17.19 -1.75
C GLN A 329 -10.04 -17.94 -1.90
N VAL A 330 -9.99 -19.20 -2.36
CA VAL A 330 -11.16 -20.08 -2.45
C VAL A 330 -11.87 -20.21 -1.11
N LYS A 331 -11.19 -20.60 -0.03
CA LYS A 331 -11.79 -20.71 1.31
C LYS A 331 -12.46 -19.42 1.77
N ARG A 332 -11.80 -18.27 1.60
CA ARG A 332 -12.35 -16.96 1.98
C ARG A 332 -13.60 -16.60 1.17
N THR A 333 -13.60 -16.91 -0.12
CA THR A 333 -14.76 -16.66 -0.98
C THR A 333 -15.91 -17.61 -0.67
N VAL A 334 -15.63 -18.89 -0.38
CA VAL A 334 -16.63 -19.87 0.09
C VAL A 334 -17.24 -19.42 1.42
N ASN A 335 -16.43 -18.94 2.38
CA ASN A 335 -16.95 -18.37 3.64
C ASN A 335 -17.88 -17.17 3.41
N THR A 336 -17.52 -16.31 2.47
CA THR A 336 -18.37 -15.17 2.07
C THR A 336 -19.69 -15.68 1.48
N PHE A 337 -19.64 -16.68 0.60
CA PHE A 337 -20.83 -17.31 0.03
C PHE A 337 -21.73 -17.95 1.11
N LEU A 338 -21.19 -18.76 2.02
CA LEU A 338 -21.96 -19.42 3.08
C LEU A 338 -22.61 -18.40 4.02
N MET A 339 -21.90 -17.34 4.37
CA MET A 339 -22.44 -16.23 5.16
C MET A 339 -23.60 -15.55 4.43
N LEU A 340 -23.42 -15.20 3.15
CA LEU A 340 -24.44 -14.52 2.35
C LEU A 340 -25.65 -15.41 2.09
N TRP A 341 -25.44 -16.71 1.86
CA TRP A 341 -26.51 -17.68 1.75
C TRP A 341 -27.32 -17.74 3.06
N GLY A 342 -26.65 -17.94 4.20
CA GLY A 342 -27.32 -17.93 5.51
C GLY A 342 -28.06 -16.63 5.81
N LEU A 343 -27.57 -15.48 5.31
CA LEU A 343 -28.27 -14.20 5.40
C LEU A 343 -29.52 -14.16 4.50
N ALA A 344 -29.42 -14.65 3.26
CA ALA A 344 -30.55 -14.74 2.34
C ALA A 344 -31.68 -15.61 2.93
N GLU A 345 -31.33 -16.72 3.60
CA GLU A 345 -32.29 -17.57 4.29
C GLU A 345 -33.01 -16.83 5.42
N LYS A 346 -32.26 -16.10 6.26
CA LYS A 346 -32.81 -15.34 7.39
C LYS A 346 -33.66 -14.14 6.93
N ARG A 347 -33.32 -13.55 5.79
CA ARG A 347 -34.09 -12.45 5.16
C ARG A 347 -35.25 -12.92 4.28
N ARG A 348 -35.52 -14.24 4.22
CA ARG A 348 -36.59 -14.84 3.40
C ARG A 348 -36.46 -14.52 1.90
N LEU A 349 -35.24 -14.38 1.39
CA LEU A 349 -34.97 -14.09 -0.03
C LEU A 349 -34.83 -15.35 -0.88
N ARG A 350 -35.15 -16.54 -0.36
CA ARG A 350 -34.95 -17.84 -1.05
C ARG A 350 -35.69 -17.96 -2.37
N GLU A 351 -36.79 -17.24 -2.54
CA GLU A 351 -37.56 -17.22 -3.79
C GLU A 351 -36.87 -16.39 -4.88
N MET A 352 -36.07 -15.39 -4.49
CA MET A 352 -35.37 -14.47 -5.40
C MET A 352 -33.89 -14.83 -5.61
N VAL A 353 -33.29 -15.55 -4.66
CA VAL A 353 -31.85 -15.84 -4.63
C VAL A 353 -31.62 -17.35 -4.71
N GLN A 354 -31.12 -17.79 -5.86
CA GLN A 354 -30.64 -19.15 -6.11
C GLN A 354 -29.16 -19.32 -5.69
N PRO A 355 -28.80 -20.46 -5.05
CA PRO A 355 -27.43 -20.71 -4.58
C PRO A 355 -26.35 -20.66 -5.66
N ILE A 356 -26.62 -21.23 -6.84
CA ILE A 356 -25.63 -21.32 -7.93
C ILE A 356 -25.31 -19.93 -8.48
N ARG A 357 -26.34 -19.11 -8.75
CA ARG A 357 -26.18 -17.70 -9.13
C ARG A 357 -25.46 -16.89 -8.07
N LEU A 358 -25.78 -17.09 -6.77
CA LEU A 358 -25.09 -16.39 -5.69
C LEU A 358 -23.60 -16.78 -5.63
N ALA A 359 -23.27 -18.06 -5.80
CA ALA A 359 -21.90 -18.54 -5.91
C ALA A 359 -21.16 -17.87 -7.09
N LYS A 360 -21.80 -17.77 -8.26
CA LYS A 360 -21.24 -17.08 -9.44
C LYS A 360 -20.98 -15.60 -9.17
N VAL A 361 -21.94 -14.87 -8.59
CA VAL A 361 -21.77 -13.44 -8.25
C VAL A 361 -20.64 -13.23 -7.25
N VAL A 362 -20.57 -14.05 -6.20
CA VAL A 362 -19.50 -13.98 -5.18
C VAL A 362 -18.13 -14.36 -5.74
N ALA A 363 -18.08 -15.34 -6.66
CA ALA A 363 -16.87 -15.69 -7.39
C ALA A 363 -16.40 -14.54 -8.30
N ILE A 364 -17.31 -13.91 -9.07
CA ILE A 364 -17.03 -12.74 -9.91
C ILE A 364 -16.53 -11.56 -9.06
N GLN A 365 -17.15 -11.30 -7.90
CA GLN A 365 -16.70 -10.25 -6.98
C GLN A 365 -15.24 -10.43 -6.56
N THR A 366 -14.79 -11.68 -6.41
CA THR A 366 -13.42 -12.01 -6.01
C THR A 366 -12.47 -12.00 -7.21
N ALA A 367 -12.83 -12.66 -8.31
CA ALA A 367 -11.95 -12.85 -9.48
C ALA A 367 -11.87 -11.61 -10.38
N ALA A 368 -12.91 -10.79 -10.40
CA ALA A 368 -13.05 -9.63 -11.28
C ALA A 368 -13.58 -8.38 -10.55
N PRO A 369 -12.86 -7.83 -9.54
CA PRO A 369 -13.37 -6.73 -8.73
C PRO A 369 -13.77 -5.50 -9.57
N ARG A 370 -12.99 -5.16 -10.59
CA ARG A 370 -13.29 -4.03 -11.50
C ARG A 370 -14.57 -4.25 -12.31
N PHE A 371 -14.82 -5.47 -12.77
CA PHE A 371 -16.07 -5.79 -13.47
C PHE A 371 -17.24 -5.76 -12.49
N TYR A 372 -17.06 -6.28 -11.27
CA TYR A 372 -18.07 -6.21 -10.23
C TYR A 372 -18.43 -4.76 -9.83
N GLU A 373 -17.47 -3.82 -9.85
CA GLU A 373 -17.76 -2.38 -9.67
C GLU A 373 -18.71 -1.83 -10.75
N LEU A 374 -18.57 -2.27 -12.01
CA LEU A 374 -19.50 -1.91 -13.07
C LEU A 374 -20.87 -2.54 -12.84
N LEU A 375 -20.89 -3.82 -12.42
CA LEU A 375 -22.12 -4.52 -12.07
C LEU A 375 -22.89 -3.82 -10.95
N LYS A 376 -22.22 -3.22 -9.95
CA LYS A 376 -22.90 -2.44 -8.92
C LYS A 376 -23.62 -1.21 -9.46
N ARG A 377 -23.18 -0.64 -10.59
CA ARG A 377 -23.77 0.55 -11.21
C ARG A 377 -24.84 0.19 -12.25
N ASN A 378 -24.66 -0.92 -12.95
CA ASN A 378 -25.60 -1.43 -13.93
C ASN A 378 -25.67 -2.96 -13.85
N HIS A 379 -26.70 -3.46 -13.17
CA HIS A 379 -26.87 -4.90 -12.89
C HIS A 379 -27.17 -5.70 -14.15
N ALA A 380 -27.83 -5.07 -15.12
CA ALA A 380 -28.25 -5.70 -16.37
C ALA A 380 -27.06 -6.19 -17.22
N LEU A 381 -25.87 -5.57 -17.04
CA LEU A 381 -24.64 -5.99 -17.70
C LEU A 381 -24.31 -7.47 -17.47
N LEU A 382 -24.72 -8.05 -16.35
CA LEU A 382 -24.47 -9.47 -16.08
C LEU A 382 -25.20 -10.38 -17.08
N ARG A 383 -26.42 -9.98 -17.50
CA ARG A 383 -27.22 -10.68 -18.52
C ARG A 383 -26.55 -10.58 -19.88
N ASP A 384 -26.16 -9.36 -20.26
CA ASP A 384 -25.56 -9.08 -21.57
C ASP A 384 -24.23 -9.81 -21.74
N VAL A 385 -23.40 -9.83 -20.69
CA VAL A 385 -22.11 -10.51 -20.69
C VAL A 385 -22.26 -12.02 -20.77
N GLU A 386 -23.22 -12.60 -20.04
CA GLU A 386 -23.49 -14.03 -20.16
C GLU A 386 -24.02 -14.39 -21.56
N ALA A 387 -24.97 -13.61 -22.10
CA ALA A 387 -25.53 -13.83 -23.43
C ALA A 387 -24.46 -13.75 -24.52
N TYR A 388 -23.57 -12.75 -24.46
CA TYR A 388 -22.43 -12.60 -25.35
C TYR A 388 -21.53 -13.85 -25.34
N TYR A 389 -21.11 -14.29 -24.16
CA TYR A 389 -20.20 -15.41 -24.03
C TYR A 389 -20.81 -16.76 -24.41
N ARG A 390 -22.13 -16.91 -24.25
CA ARG A 390 -22.87 -18.08 -24.74
C ARG A 390 -22.94 -18.08 -26.26
N ALA A 391 -23.27 -16.93 -26.88
CA ALA A 391 -23.33 -16.77 -28.32
C ALA A 391 -21.98 -17.05 -29.01
N GLU A 392 -20.87 -16.58 -28.41
CA GLU A 392 -19.51 -16.87 -28.90
C GLU A 392 -19.16 -18.37 -28.85
N GLY A 393 -19.65 -19.08 -27.82
CA GLY A 393 -19.46 -20.53 -27.68
C GLY A 393 -20.19 -21.35 -28.74
N THR A 394 -21.45 -20.99 -29.04
CA THR A 394 -22.25 -21.60 -30.11
C THR A 394 -21.66 -21.33 -31.50
N ALA A 395 -21.22 -20.11 -31.79
CA ALA A 395 -20.63 -19.77 -33.09
C ALA A 395 -19.31 -20.53 -33.38
N ARG A 396 -18.47 -20.75 -32.36
CA ARG A 396 -17.26 -21.60 -32.50
C ARG A 396 -17.60 -23.10 -32.61
N GLY A 397 -18.64 -23.57 -31.93
CA GLY A 397 -19.11 -24.95 -32.03
C GLY A 397 -19.75 -25.28 -33.38
N GLU A 398 -20.54 -24.36 -33.93
CA GLU A 398 -21.14 -24.45 -35.27
C GLU A 398 -20.09 -24.39 -36.37
N GLY A 399 -19.05 -23.55 -36.25
CA GLY A 399 -17.94 -23.51 -37.21
C GLY A 399 -17.13 -24.82 -37.29
N LEU A 400 -16.94 -25.51 -36.15
CA LEU A 400 -16.29 -26.83 -36.10
C LEU A 400 -17.21 -27.95 -36.62
N ALA A 401 -18.53 -27.83 -36.43
CA ALA A 401 -19.52 -28.74 -36.98
C ALA A 401 -19.71 -28.56 -38.50
N GLU A 402 -19.63 -27.32 -39.01
CA GLU A 402 -19.69 -26.99 -40.44
C GLU A 402 -18.45 -27.49 -41.21
N GLU A 403 -17.25 -27.42 -40.61
CA GLU A 403 -16.06 -28.06 -41.19
C GLU A 403 -16.19 -29.59 -41.29
N SER A 404 -16.93 -30.22 -40.38
CA SER A 404 -17.25 -31.66 -40.44
C SER A 404 -18.37 -31.99 -41.44
N ALA A 405 -19.33 -31.07 -41.64
CA ALA A 405 -20.51 -31.24 -42.49
C ALA A 405 -20.33 -30.79 -43.96
N ALA A 406 -19.18 -30.25 -44.35
CA ALA A 406 -18.85 -29.83 -45.72
C ALA A 406 -18.67 -30.99 -46.75
N ARG A 407 -19.33 -32.13 -46.53
CA ARG A 407 -19.54 -33.20 -47.52
C ARG A 407 -21.04 -33.50 -47.68
N GLY A 408 -21.74 -32.60 -48.34
CA GLY A 408 -22.99 -32.92 -49.04
C GLY A 408 -24.22 -32.09 -48.62
N GLY A 409 -24.77 -31.35 -49.60
CA GLY A 409 -26.20 -31.04 -49.64
C GLY A 409 -26.63 -29.61 -49.31
N LYS A 410 -27.22 -28.97 -50.33
CA LYS A 410 -27.93 -27.68 -50.44
C LYS A 410 -28.29 -26.88 -49.17
N ARG A 411 -27.90 -25.60 -49.23
CA ARG A 411 -28.15 -24.49 -48.31
C ARG A 411 -29.64 -24.12 -48.17
N THR A 412 -30.08 -23.99 -46.92
CA THR A 412 -31.13 -23.05 -46.48
C THR A 412 -30.47 -21.97 -45.63
N ALA A 413 -30.80 -20.71 -45.87
CA ALA A 413 -30.19 -19.56 -45.19
C ALA A 413 -30.45 -19.59 -43.67
N PRO A 414 -29.43 -19.36 -42.80
CA PRO A 414 -29.66 -19.23 -41.37
C PRO A 414 -30.35 -17.90 -41.07
N GLN A 415 -31.38 -17.95 -40.22
CA GLN A 415 -31.98 -16.77 -39.61
C GLN A 415 -30.94 -16.04 -38.76
N GLU A 416 -30.92 -14.72 -38.85
CA GLU A 416 -30.03 -13.83 -38.10
C GLU A 416 -30.22 -14.03 -36.58
N THR A 417 -29.25 -14.66 -35.94
CA THR A 417 -29.11 -14.69 -34.47
C THR A 417 -28.72 -13.27 -34.00
N PRO A 418 -29.45 -12.64 -33.06
CA PRO A 418 -29.10 -11.31 -32.59
C PRO A 418 -27.75 -11.36 -31.87
N SER A 419 -26.69 -10.83 -32.48
CA SER A 419 -25.40 -10.69 -31.85
C SER A 419 -25.50 -9.63 -30.76
N VAL A 420 -25.57 -10.03 -29.49
CA VAL A 420 -25.40 -9.10 -28.37
C VAL A 420 -24.00 -8.50 -28.52
N GLN A 421 -23.91 -7.22 -28.89
CA GLN A 421 -22.63 -6.52 -29.01
C GLN A 421 -22.31 -5.82 -27.69
N LEU A 422 -21.18 -6.20 -27.07
CA LEU A 422 -20.68 -5.52 -25.88
C LEU A 422 -19.82 -4.32 -26.28
N PRO A 423 -19.86 -3.21 -25.52
CA PRO A 423 -18.96 -2.07 -25.69
C PRO A 423 -17.47 -2.49 -25.67
N GLN A 424 -16.64 -1.82 -26.48
CA GLN A 424 -15.24 -2.20 -26.68
C GLN A 424 -14.38 -2.06 -25.41
N ASP A 425 -14.68 -1.08 -24.57
CA ASP A 425 -14.09 -0.86 -23.25
C ASP A 425 -14.41 -2.02 -22.29
N LEU A 426 -15.66 -2.48 -22.30
CA LEU A 426 -16.09 -3.65 -21.52
C LEU A 426 -15.41 -4.93 -22.02
N LEU A 427 -15.33 -5.15 -23.33
CA LEU A 427 -14.58 -6.28 -23.91
C LEU A 427 -13.10 -6.26 -23.53
N THR A 428 -12.48 -5.08 -23.56
CA THR A 428 -11.08 -4.89 -23.14
C THR A 428 -10.88 -5.27 -21.68
N LEU A 429 -11.84 -4.91 -20.81
CA LEU A 429 -11.82 -5.30 -19.40
C LEU A 429 -11.99 -6.82 -19.24
N LEU A 430 -12.99 -7.42 -19.90
CA LEU A 430 -13.31 -8.84 -19.79
C LEU A 430 -12.19 -9.74 -20.34
N ASN A 431 -11.52 -9.33 -21.43
CA ASN A 431 -10.37 -10.04 -21.98
C ASN A 431 -9.18 -10.11 -21.01
N ARG A 432 -9.06 -9.15 -20.08
CA ARG A 432 -8.05 -9.17 -19.01
C ARG A 432 -8.49 -10.03 -17.82
N THR A 433 -9.70 -10.58 -17.83
CA THR A 433 -10.23 -11.37 -16.71
C THR A 433 -11.00 -12.59 -17.23
N PRO A 434 -10.29 -13.62 -17.75
CA PRO A 434 -10.91 -14.79 -18.37
C PRO A 434 -11.80 -15.58 -17.41
N ALA A 435 -11.59 -15.44 -16.10
CA ALA A 435 -12.42 -16.04 -15.06
C ALA A 435 -13.91 -15.64 -15.20
N VAL A 436 -14.24 -14.42 -15.64
CA VAL A 436 -15.64 -14.01 -15.82
C VAL A 436 -16.32 -14.90 -16.87
N ALA A 437 -15.66 -15.09 -18.02
CA ALA A 437 -16.17 -15.95 -19.09
C ALA A 437 -16.34 -17.40 -18.62
N GLN A 438 -15.39 -17.92 -17.84
CA GLN A 438 -15.49 -19.26 -17.26
C GLN A 438 -16.68 -19.39 -16.32
N ILE A 439 -16.86 -18.45 -15.39
CA ILE A 439 -17.93 -18.48 -14.38
C ILE A 439 -19.32 -18.38 -15.01
N VAL A 440 -19.53 -17.41 -15.92
CA VAL A 440 -20.88 -17.20 -16.49
C VAL A 440 -21.33 -18.36 -17.38
N LYS A 441 -20.39 -19.06 -18.03
CA LYS A 441 -20.67 -20.22 -18.89
C LYS A 441 -21.00 -21.52 -18.14
N LEU A 442 -20.77 -21.59 -16.83
CA LEU A 442 -21.03 -22.83 -16.07
C LEU A 442 -22.52 -23.17 -16.03
N PHE A 443 -22.83 -24.46 -16.20
CA PHE A 443 -24.18 -25.04 -16.11
C PHE A 443 -25.21 -24.42 -17.06
N PRO A 444 -24.96 -24.41 -18.39
CA PRO A 444 -25.88 -23.78 -19.35
C PRO A 444 -27.28 -24.39 -19.31
N ASP A 445 -27.38 -25.69 -19.03
CA ASP A 445 -28.62 -26.47 -19.01
C ASP A 445 -29.45 -26.30 -17.72
N LEU A 446 -28.94 -25.56 -16.72
CA LEU A 446 -29.65 -25.30 -15.46
C LEU A 446 -30.19 -23.85 -15.44
N PRO A 447 -31.50 -23.62 -15.61
CA PRO A 447 -32.09 -22.28 -15.61
C PRO A 447 -31.76 -21.47 -14.34
N GLU A 448 -31.74 -22.12 -13.18
CA GLU A 448 -31.41 -21.51 -11.89
C GLU A 448 -29.94 -21.09 -11.75
N ALA A 449 -29.07 -21.48 -12.69
CA ALA A 449 -27.67 -21.07 -12.77
C ALA A 449 -27.44 -19.89 -13.73
N ASN A 450 -28.42 -19.57 -14.58
CA ASN A 450 -28.29 -18.63 -15.70
C ASN A 450 -28.86 -17.26 -15.33
N PHE A 451 -28.24 -16.18 -15.79
CA PHE A 451 -28.69 -14.80 -15.63
C PHE A 451 -29.49 -14.29 -16.85
N THR A 452 -29.47 -14.95 -18.00
CA THR A 452 -30.18 -14.49 -19.23
C THR A 452 -31.64 -14.12 -19.01
N ASP A 453 -32.35 -14.90 -18.18
CA ASP A 453 -33.81 -14.78 -17.96
C ASP A 453 -34.18 -14.22 -16.57
N ILE A 454 -33.21 -13.65 -15.85
CA ILE A 454 -33.42 -13.10 -14.51
C ILE A 454 -34.17 -11.76 -14.56
N SER A 455 -35.07 -11.54 -13.61
CA SER A 455 -35.75 -10.25 -13.43
C SER A 455 -34.84 -9.19 -12.77
N TYR A 456 -35.21 -7.92 -12.90
CA TYR A 456 -34.50 -6.82 -12.22
C TYR A 456 -34.54 -6.98 -10.70
N ASP A 457 -35.69 -7.33 -10.13
CA ASP A 457 -35.87 -7.48 -8.67
C ASP A 457 -35.05 -8.64 -8.11
N GLU A 458 -34.97 -9.76 -8.86
CA GLU A 458 -34.07 -10.86 -8.52
C GLU A 458 -32.61 -10.40 -8.54
N LEU A 459 -32.16 -9.71 -9.60
CA LEU A 459 -30.80 -9.17 -9.67
C LEU A 459 -30.49 -8.24 -8.50
N GLU A 460 -31.38 -7.30 -8.20
CA GLU A 460 -31.22 -6.36 -7.09
C GLU A 460 -31.09 -7.10 -5.75
N ALA A 461 -31.77 -8.24 -5.55
CA ALA A 461 -31.62 -9.05 -4.35
C ALA A 461 -30.20 -9.63 -4.18
N TYR A 462 -29.56 -10.07 -5.26
CA TYR A 462 -28.15 -10.51 -5.21
C TYR A 462 -27.23 -9.35 -4.82
N PHE A 463 -27.36 -8.20 -5.49
CA PHE A 463 -26.52 -7.04 -5.18
C PHE A 463 -26.80 -6.43 -3.81
N THR A 464 -28.03 -6.52 -3.31
CA THR A 464 -28.37 -6.12 -1.93
C THR A 464 -27.63 -6.97 -0.91
N LEU A 465 -27.42 -8.26 -1.19
CA LEU A 465 -26.65 -9.15 -0.33
C LEU A 465 -25.14 -8.93 -0.46
N THR A 466 -24.63 -8.72 -1.67
CA THR A 466 -23.19 -8.73 -1.96
C THR A 466 -22.53 -7.34 -1.95
N ARG A 467 -23.32 -6.25 -1.98
CA ARG A 467 -22.82 -4.88 -1.79
C ARG A 467 -22.40 -4.67 -0.33
N ARG A 468 -21.30 -3.95 -0.13
CA ARG A 468 -20.84 -3.55 1.20
C ARG A 468 -21.50 -2.22 1.58
N ALA A 469 -21.58 -1.93 2.87
CA ALA A 469 -21.83 -0.57 3.33
C ALA A 469 -20.67 0.30 2.82
N GLU A 470 -20.93 1.05 1.76
CA GLU A 470 -20.06 2.12 1.35
C GLU A 470 -20.32 3.26 2.35
N ALA A 471 -19.26 3.88 2.88
CA ALA A 471 -19.42 5.23 3.44
C ALA A 471 -20.23 6.00 2.41
N PRO A 472 -21.34 6.68 2.79
CA PRO A 472 -22.22 7.31 1.82
C PRO A 472 -21.35 8.11 0.88
N GLN A 473 -21.16 7.58 -0.32
CA GLN A 473 -20.48 8.33 -1.35
C GLN A 473 -21.39 9.54 -1.47
N PRO A 474 -20.85 10.77 -1.37
CA PRO A 474 -21.68 11.95 -1.55
C PRO A 474 -22.45 11.68 -2.83
N VAL A 475 -23.77 11.56 -2.70
CA VAL A 475 -24.64 11.21 -3.81
C VAL A 475 -24.28 12.23 -4.88
N GLN A 476 -23.50 11.80 -5.87
CA GLN A 476 -23.38 12.54 -7.10
C GLN A 476 -24.75 12.32 -7.72
N ALA A 477 -25.70 13.16 -7.27
CA ALA A 477 -26.83 13.53 -8.09
C ALA A 477 -26.24 13.69 -9.48
N GLN A 478 -26.80 13.02 -10.48
CA GLN A 478 -26.42 13.19 -11.87
C GLN A 478 -26.46 14.70 -12.14
N ALA A 479 -25.32 15.34 -11.96
CA ALA A 479 -25.18 16.76 -12.08
C ALA A 479 -25.27 16.99 -13.57
N ALA A 480 -26.00 18.03 -13.97
CA ALA A 480 -25.92 18.52 -15.33
C ALA A 480 -24.44 18.54 -15.75
N PRO A 481 -24.11 18.09 -16.98
CA PRO A 481 -22.72 18.02 -17.43
C PRO A 481 -22.06 19.37 -17.17
N LEU A 482 -20.93 19.35 -16.46
CA LEU A 482 -20.15 20.55 -16.15
C LEU A 482 -19.81 21.27 -17.46
N LEU A 483 -19.88 22.60 -17.46
CA LEU A 483 -19.36 23.36 -18.60
C LEU A 483 -17.86 23.08 -18.76
N PRO A 484 -17.28 23.16 -19.97
CA PRO A 484 -15.87 22.84 -20.20
C PRO A 484 -14.87 23.60 -19.31
N PHE A 485 -15.25 24.77 -18.81
CA PHE A 485 -14.46 25.62 -17.92
C PHE A 485 -14.86 25.52 -16.43
N GLU A 486 -15.91 24.75 -16.11
CA GLU A 486 -16.43 24.67 -14.75
C GLU A 486 -15.57 23.73 -13.88
N PRO A 487 -15.11 24.17 -12.70
CA PRO A 487 -14.29 23.33 -11.82
C PRO A 487 -15.03 22.10 -11.30
N GLN A 488 -14.33 20.97 -11.26
CA GLN A 488 -14.80 19.77 -10.54
C GLN A 488 -14.80 20.04 -9.05
N MET A 489 -15.89 19.69 -8.36
CA MET A 489 -16.09 20.01 -6.94
C MET A 489 -16.14 18.74 -6.08
N VAL A 490 -15.52 18.79 -4.92
CA VAL A 490 -15.53 17.78 -3.85
C VAL A 490 -16.43 18.29 -2.72
N LYS A 491 -17.29 17.41 -2.20
CA LYS A 491 -18.19 17.71 -1.09
C LYS A 491 -17.46 17.52 0.25
N ILE A 492 -17.45 18.53 1.11
CA ILE A 492 -16.94 18.45 2.48
C ILE A 492 -18.11 18.53 3.45
N LEU A 493 -18.25 17.50 4.29
CA LEU A 493 -19.37 17.41 5.23
C LEU A 493 -19.28 18.45 6.35
N ALA A 494 -20.44 18.87 6.84
CA ALA A 494 -20.54 19.71 8.03
C ALA A 494 -19.94 18.99 9.24
N GLY A 495 -19.38 19.74 10.18
CA GLY A 495 -18.90 19.23 11.46
C GLY A 495 -17.60 19.87 11.94
N PRO A 496 -17.16 19.52 13.15
CA PRO A 496 -15.94 20.03 13.76
C PRO A 496 -14.68 19.47 13.10
N PHE A 497 -13.60 20.23 13.12
CA PHE A 497 -12.26 19.74 12.80
C PHE A 497 -11.18 20.45 13.64
N LEU A 498 -10.00 19.84 13.73
CA LEU A 498 -8.84 20.42 14.41
C LEU A 498 -8.08 21.37 13.46
N MET A 499 -8.12 22.66 13.78
CA MET A 499 -7.43 23.72 13.04
C MET A 499 -6.18 24.19 13.80
N GLY A 500 -5.06 24.32 13.09
CA GLY A 500 -3.77 24.69 13.64
C GLY A 500 -2.91 23.51 14.13
N SER A 501 -1.74 23.86 14.67
CA SER A 501 -0.71 22.92 15.11
C SER A 501 -0.63 22.83 16.63
N THR A 502 -0.38 21.63 17.17
CA THR A 502 -0.07 21.47 18.60
C THR A 502 1.33 22.00 18.92
N PRO A 503 1.66 22.29 20.20
CA PRO A 503 3.02 22.67 20.59
C PRO A 503 4.07 21.64 20.17
N GLU A 504 3.75 20.34 20.23
CA GLU A 504 4.65 19.25 19.84
C GLU A 504 4.86 19.22 18.32
N GLN A 505 3.79 19.40 17.53
CA GLN A 505 3.88 19.50 16.07
C GLN A 505 4.70 20.73 15.65
N ALA A 506 4.49 21.86 16.33
CA ALA A 506 5.24 23.09 16.10
C ALA A 506 6.74 22.92 16.42
N GLN A 507 7.05 22.33 17.58
CA GLN A 507 8.43 22.08 17.99
C GLN A 507 9.13 21.11 17.02
N ARG A 508 8.43 20.06 16.58
CA ARG A 508 8.92 19.14 15.55
C ARG A 508 9.18 19.88 14.25
N ALA A 509 8.24 20.69 13.76
CA ALA A 509 8.41 21.45 12.52
C ALA A 509 9.65 22.36 12.57
N ILE A 510 9.84 23.08 13.68
CA ILE A 510 11.02 23.94 13.89
C ILE A 510 12.31 23.12 13.91
N LYS A 511 12.32 21.98 14.62
CA LYS A 511 13.48 21.07 14.67
C LYS A 511 13.82 20.54 13.28
N ASP A 512 12.80 20.23 12.49
CA ASP A 512 12.97 19.71 11.15
C ASP A 512 13.42 20.80 10.17
N GLY A 513 13.33 22.09 10.52
CA GLY A 513 13.83 23.23 9.73
C GLY A 513 12.74 24.08 9.08
N ALA A 514 11.50 24.02 9.56
CA ALA A 514 10.45 24.96 9.19
C ALA A 514 10.77 26.38 9.69
N ASP A 515 10.22 27.39 9.03
CA ASP A 515 10.36 28.78 9.46
C ASP A 515 9.65 28.99 10.82
N LYS A 516 10.37 29.55 11.79
CA LYS A 516 9.88 29.70 13.17
C LYS A 516 8.71 30.68 13.26
N ASP A 517 8.73 31.74 12.46
CA ASP A 517 7.67 32.74 12.48
C ASP A 517 6.39 32.17 11.86
N TRP A 518 6.53 31.36 10.81
CA TRP A 518 5.38 30.72 10.16
C TRP A 518 4.74 29.69 11.09
N VAL A 519 5.55 28.87 11.76
CA VAL A 519 5.07 27.86 12.72
C VAL A 519 4.37 28.49 13.93
N LYS A 520 4.78 29.69 14.34
CA LYS A 520 4.15 30.41 15.45
C LYS A 520 2.70 30.80 15.11
N ASP A 521 2.45 31.18 13.87
CA ASP A 521 1.15 31.70 13.43
C ASP A 521 0.10 30.60 13.18
N GLU A 522 0.48 29.33 13.29
CA GLU A 522 -0.41 28.15 13.22
C GLU A 522 -0.91 27.69 14.60
N GLN A 523 -0.45 28.34 15.68
CA GLN A 523 -0.78 27.98 17.06
C GLN A 523 -1.75 29.00 17.69
N PRO A 524 -2.61 28.59 18.64
CA PRO A 524 -2.78 27.21 19.12
C PRO A 524 -3.69 26.37 18.21
N GLN A 525 -3.57 25.04 18.28
CA GLN A 525 -4.60 24.15 17.75
C GLN A 525 -5.91 24.34 18.52
N HIS A 526 -7.02 24.41 17.79
CA HIS A 526 -8.37 24.61 18.33
C HIS A 526 -9.40 23.95 17.42
N THR A 527 -10.62 23.75 17.93
CA THR A 527 -11.73 23.17 17.15
C THR A 527 -12.49 24.27 16.43
N VAL A 528 -12.76 24.07 15.14
CA VAL A 528 -13.63 24.94 14.34
C VAL A 528 -14.77 24.09 13.77
N GLU A 529 -15.99 24.60 13.88
CA GLU A 529 -17.17 23.97 13.30
C GLU A 529 -17.53 24.64 11.97
N LEU A 530 -17.64 23.84 10.91
CA LEU A 530 -17.98 24.32 9.57
C LEU A 530 -19.28 23.69 9.09
N ALA A 531 -20.06 24.47 8.37
CA ALA A 531 -21.19 23.96 7.60
C ALA A 531 -20.71 23.05 6.45
N GLU A 532 -21.66 22.38 5.79
CA GLU A 532 -21.38 21.63 4.57
C GLU A 532 -21.09 22.60 3.41
N TYR A 533 -20.03 22.32 2.64
CA TYR A 533 -19.64 23.12 1.48
C TYR A 533 -19.00 22.24 0.41
N PHE A 534 -18.75 22.83 -0.75
CA PHE A 534 -17.97 22.20 -1.82
C PHE A 534 -16.67 22.96 -2.03
N ILE A 535 -15.60 22.25 -2.36
CA ILE A 535 -14.31 22.85 -2.72
C ILE A 535 -13.78 22.21 -4.00
N GLY A 536 -13.05 22.98 -4.82
CA GLY A 536 -12.50 22.49 -6.07
C GLY A 536 -11.61 21.27 -5.84
N LYS A 537 -11.77 20.22 -6.64
CA LYS A 537 -10.91 19.04 -6.60
C LYS A 537 -9.46 19.39 -6.89
N TYR A 538 -9.26 20.35 -7.79
CA TYR A 538 -7.97 20.85 -8.25
C TYR A 538 -7.91 22.39 -8.07
N PRO A 539 -6.71 23.00 -8.02
CA PRO A 539 -6.54 24.42 -8.28
C PRO A 539 -7.14 24.80 -9.65
N VAL A 540 -7.53 26.06 -9.83
CA VAL A 540 -8.02 26.53 -11.14
C VAL A 540 -6.89 26.43 -12.16
N THR A 541 -7.15 25.76 -13.28
CA THR A 541 -6.17 25.54 -14.35
C THR A 541 -6.06 26.75 -15.28
N ASN A 542 -4.96 26.85 -16.03
CA ASN A 542 -4.81 27.87 -17.08
C ASN A 542 -5.93 27.76 -18.13
N GLN A 543 -6.34 26.54 -18.51
CA GLN A 543 -7.45 26.36 -19.46
C GLN A 543 -8.79 26.91 -18.92
N GLN A 544 -9.09 26.68 -17.65
CA GLN A 544 -10.30 27.21 -17.01
C GLN A 544 -10.25 28.74 -16.89
N TYR A 545 -9.10 29.28 -16.46
CA TYR A 545 -8.91 30.73 -16.34
C TYR A 545 -8.95 31.43 -17.70
N GLN A 546 -8.50 30.77 -18.78
CA GLN A 546 -8.55 31.34 -20.13
C GLN A 546 -9.97 31.65 -20.57
N ALA A 547 -10.96 30.85 -20.16
CA ALA A 547 -12.37 31.13 -20.48
C ALA A 547 -12.84 32.48 -19.88
N PHE A 548 -12.34 32.84 -18.70
CA PHE A 548 -12.59 34.15 -18.09
C PHE A 548 -11.87 35.27 -18.85
N VAL A 549 -10.60 35.09 -19.21
CA VAL A 549 -9.81 36.09 -19.95
C VAL A 549 -10.42 36.39 -21.32
N LYS A 550 -10.89 35.36 -22.04
CA LYS A 550 -11.56 35.50 -23.35
C LYS A 550 -12.83 36.35 -23.31
N GLU A 551 -13.42 36.53 -22.14
CA GLU A 551 -14.61 37.35 -21.94
C GLU A 551 -14.33 38.68 -21.23
N GLY A 552 -13.06 39.13 -21.25
CA GLY A 552 -12.66 40.44 -20.71
C GLY A 552 -12.09 40.38 -19.29
N GLY A 553 -11.87 39.18 -18.74
CA GLY A 553 -11.08 39.00 -17.54
C GLY A 553 -9.62 39.43 -17.72
N LYS A 554 -8.97 39.87 -16.64
CA LYS A 554 -7.57 40.31 -16.69
C LYS A 554 -6.63 39.11 -16.91
N PRO A 555 -5.76 39.13 -17.94
CA PRO A 555 -4.79 38.05 -18.14
C PRO A 555 -3.71 38.06 -17.03
N PRO A 556 -3.26 36.89 -16.55
CA PRO A 556 -2.15 36.79 -15.61
C PRO A 556 -0.84 37.30 -16.21
N SER A 557 0.09 37.74 -15.33
CA SER A 557 1.42 38.17 -15.79
C SER A 557 2.19 37.01 -16.42
N GLY A 558 2.70 37.22 -17.64
CA GLY A 558 3.40 36.21 -18.44
C GLY A 558 2.55 35.50 -19.49
N TRP A 559 1.25 35.83 -19.61
CA TRP A 559 0.42 35.43 -20.74
C TRP A 559 0.60 36.40 -21.92
N ASP A 560 0.40 35.90 -23.15
CA ASP A 560 0.38 36.71 -24.37
C ASP A 560 -1.07 36.96 -24.78
N GLY A 561 -1.61 38.12 -24.38
CA GLY A 561 -3.03 38.44 -24.57
C GLY A 561 -3.92 37.44 -23.84
N ASP A 562 -4.75 36.71 -24.60
CA ASP A 562 -5.64 35.67 -24.07
C ASP A 562 -5.02 34.26 -24.08
N GLN A 563 -3.73 34.13 -24.41
CA GLN A 563 -3.04 32.84 -24.52
C GLN A 563 -2.13 32.58 -23.32
N PHE A 564 -2.35 31.45 -22.66
CA PHE A 564 -1.44 30.92 -21.64
C PHE A 564 -0.19 30.30 -22.29
N PRO A 565 0.92 30.14 -21.55
CA PRO A 565 2.14 29.53 -22.08
C PRO A 565 1.91 28.12 -22.64
N GLN A 566 2.50 27.83 -23.81
CA GLN A 566 2.30 26.56 -24.51
C GLN A 566 2.58 25.33 -23.62
N GLY A 567 1.66 24.36 -23.61
CA GLY A 567 1.80 23.12 -22.84
C GLY A 567 1.48 23.23 -21.34
N LYS A 568 0.93 24.36 -20.89
CA LYS A 568 0.53 24.59 -19.48
C LYS A 568 -0.99 24.59 -19.25
N ASP A 569 -1.79 24.08 -20.19
CA ASP A 569 -3.26 24.08 -20.13
C ASP A 569 -3.81 23.43 -18.85
N ALA A 570 -3.28 22.26 -18.47
CA ALA A 570 -3.67 21.52 -17.29
C ALA A 570 -2.91 21.92 -16.01
N GLN A 571 -1.98 22.88 -16.08
CA GLN A 571 -1.28 23.39 -14.89
C GLN A 571 -2.13 24.45 -14.18
N PRO A 572 -1.96 24.65 -12.85
CA PRO A 572 -2.59 25.73 -12.14
C PRO A 572 -2.30 27.09 -12.78
N VAL A 573 -3.29 27.99 -12.77
CA VAL A 573 -3.05 29.40 -13.05
C VAL A 573 -2.23 30.01 -11.91
N VAL A 574 -1.18 30.76 -12.27
CA VAL A 574 -0.29 31.46 -11.34
C VAL A 574 -0.14 32.93 -11.75
N ASN A 575 0.51 33.75 -10.91
CA ASN A 575 0.62 35.20 -11.12
C ASN A 575 -0.74 35.91 -11.17
N VAL A 576 -1.65 35.48 -10.30
CA VAL A 576 -2.98 36.10 -10.13
C VAL A 576 -3.09 36.73 -8.76
N SER A 577 -3.65 37.94 -8.70
CA SER A 577 -3.94 38.62 -7.44
C SER A 577 -5.17 38.02 -6.76
N TRP A 578 -5.38 38.35 -5.49
CA TRP A 578 -6.59 37.93 -4.78
C TRP A 578 -7.84 38.53 -5.45
N GLU A 579 -7.74 39.79 -5.89
CA GLU A 579 -8.83 40.48 -6.60
C GLU A 579 -9.16 39.80 -7.94
N ASP A 580 -8.14 39.34 -8.68
CA ASP A 580 -8.32 38.59 -9.92
C ASP A 580 -9.04 37.25 -9.67
N ALA A 581 -8.72 36.57 -8.56
CA ALA A 581 -9.34 35.32 -8.17
C ALA A 581 -10.80 35.52 -7.72
N VAL A 582 -11.11 36.62 -7.02
CA VAL A 582 -12.49 37.02 -6.68
C VAL A 582 -13.28 37.38 -7.94
N ALA A 583 -12.69 38.13 -8.87
CA ALA A 583 -13.31 38.47 -10.15
C ALA A 583 -13.64 37.23 -10.97
N TYR A 584 -12.73 36.24 -11.01
CA TYR A 584 -12.99 34.95 -11.63
C TYR A 584 -14.19 34.23 -10.98
N CYS A 585 -14.29 34.22 -9.65
CA CYS A 585 -15.44 33.62 -8.96
C CYS A 585 -16.76 34.32 -9.32
N LYS A 586 -16.77 35.66 -9.38
CA LYS A 586 -17.94 36.46 -9.78
C LYS A 586 -18.37 36.13 -11.22
N TRP A 587 -17.42 36.08 -12.15
CA TRP A 587 -17.66 35.66 -13.52
C TRP A 587 -18.22 34.23 -13.61
N LEU A 588 -17.64 33.28 -12.86
CA LEU A 588 -18.09 31.90 -12.84
C LEU A 588 -19.54 31.79 -12.32
N ASN A 589 -19.92 32.62 -11.34
CA ASN A 589 -21.29 32.71 -10.83
C ASN A 589 -22.25 33.22 -11.90
N GLU A 590 -21.86 34.22 -12.67
CA GLU A 590 -22.68 34.75 -13.76
C GLU A 590 -22.94 33.70 -14.84
N LYS A 591 -21.94 32.86 -15.16
CA LYS A 591 -22.01 31.82 -16.19
C LYS A 591 -22.78 30.57 -15.76
N THR A 592 -22.54 30.12 -14.53
CA THR A 592 -23.09 28.85 -14.02
C THR A 592 -24.39 29.02 -13.24
N LYS A 593 -24.69 30.25 -12.80
CA LYS A 593 -25.75 30.57 -11.83
C LYS A 593 -25.59 29.85 -10.48
N LYS A 594 -24.36 29.40 -10.17
CA LYS A 594 -23.97 28.82 -8.87
C LYS A 594 -23.27 29.89 -8.01
N LYS A 595 -23.04 29.57 -6.73
CA LYS A 595 -22.41 30.47 -5.74
C LYS A 595 -20.98 30.05 -5.42
N TYR A 596 -20.08 30.21 -6.38
CA TYR A 596 -18.63 30.08 -6.22
C TYR A 596 -18.02 31.31 -5.52
N ARG A 597 -16.97 31.06 -4.76
CA ARG A 597 -16.14 32.04 -4.03
C ARG A 597 -14.77 31.43 -3.75
N LEU A 598 -13.86 32.19 -3.15
CA LEU A 598 -12.67 31.61 -2.52
C LEU A 598 -13.06 30.83 -1.25
N PRO A 599 -12.34 29.74 -0.91
CA PRO A 599 -12.52 29.07 0.38
C PRO A 599 -12.09 30.00 1.51
N THR A 600 -12.72 29.91 2.69
CA THR A 600 -12.11 30.46 3.90
C THR A 600 -10.85 29.66 4.24
N GLU A 601 -9.94 30.21 5.04
CA GLU A 601 -8.76 29.47 5.46
C GLU A 601 -9.11 28.23 6.29
N ALA A 602 -10.22 28.27 7.04
CA ALA A 602 -10.73 27.14 7.80
C ALA A 602 -11.28 26.05 6.88
N GLU A 603 -12.04 26.41 5.85
CA GLU A 603 -12.53 25.47 4.84
C GLU A 603 -11.36 24.81 4.12
N TRP A 604 -10.39 25.61 3.67
CA TRP A 604 -9.20 25.08 3.01
C TRP A 604 -8.47 24.07 3.90
N GLU A 605 -8.25 24.40 5.18
CA GLU A 605 -7.53 23.54 6.12
C GLU A 605 -8.27 22.24 6.40
N LYS A 606 -9.59 22.29 6.63
CA LYS A 606 -10.41 21.09 6.80
C LYS A 606 -10.31 20.19 5.58
N ALA A 607 -10.46 20.75 4.38
CA ALA A 607 -10.37 20.02 3.13
C ALA A 607 -8.99 19.37 2.93
N ALA A 608 -7.91 20.02 3.39
CA ALA A 608 -6.54 19.51 3.27
C ALA A 608 -6.23 18.40 4.27
N ARG A 609 -6.66 18.54 5.52
CA ARG A 609 -6.15 17.75 6.66
C ARG A 609 -7.11 16.70 7.21
N GLY A 610 -8.40 16.77 6.89
CA GLY A 610 -9.41 15.93 7.57
C GLY A 610 -9.81 16.48 8.93
N GLU A 611 -10.53 15.66 9.70
CA GLU A 611 -10.98 16.00 11.06
C GLU A 611 -9.92 15.71 12.13
N ASP A 612 -8.92 14.89 11.79
CA ASP A 612 -7.87 14.35 12.67
C ASP A 612 -6.56 15.18 12.68
N GLY A 613 -6.51 16.30 11.95
CA GLY A 613 -5.42 17.28 12.04
C GLY A 613 -4.07 16.81 11.49
N ARG A 614 -4.07 16.06 10.37
CA ARG A 614 -2.87 15.51 9.72
C ARG A 614 -1.87 16.58 9.29
N ILE A 615 -0.56 16.32 9.42
CA ILE A 615 0.49 17.27 9.04
C ILE A 615 0.47 17.57 7.53
N TRP A 616 0.40 16.53 6.69
CA TRP A 616 0.17 16.60 5.25
C TRP A 616 -1.11 15.84 4.88
N SER A 617 -1.64 16.07 3.69
CA SER A 617 -2.96 15.55 3.28
C SER A 617 -3.09 14.03 3.35
N TRP A 618 -2.00 13.29 3.09
CA TRP A 618 -1.95 11.84 3.14
C TRP A 618 -1.54 11.27 4.52
N GLY A 619 -1.05 12.09 5.46
CA GLY A 619 -0.62 11.61 6.79
C GLY A 619 0.43 12.47 7.50
N ASN A 620 1.09 11.87 8.49
CA ASN A 620 2.05 12.55 9.38
C ASN A 620 3.52 12.26 9.05
N GLU A 621 3.77 11.53 7.96
CA GLU A 621 5.08 11.24 7.38
C GLU A 621 5.12 11.83 5.97
N PHE A 622 6.18 12.58 5.67
CA PHE A 622 6.30 13.23 4.38
C PHE A 622 6.59 12.20 3.29
N GLY A 623 5.80 12.24 2.20
CA GLY A 623 6.02 11.42 1.01
C GLY A 623 6.55 12.26 -0.13
N GLU A 624 7.84 12.13 -0.48
CA GLU A 624 8.49 12.91 -1.54
C GLU A 624 7.81 12.80 -2.91
N LYS A 625 7.06 11.70 -3.15
CA LYS A 625 6.34 11.43 -4.40
C LYS A 625 4.86 11.78 -4.35
N ASN A 626 4.40 12.43 -3.29
CA ASN A 626 2.98 12.72 -3.07
C ASN A 626 2.64 14.20 -3.35
N ALA A 627 3.63 15.05 -3.58
CA ALA A 627 3.43 16.48 -3.83
C ALA A 627 4.57 17.08 -4.66
N ASN A 628 4.25 18.17 -5.35
CA ASN A 628 5.27 19.01 -5.99
C ASN A 628 5.80 20.06 -5.01
N THR A 629 6.79 19.68 -4.21
CA THR A 629 7.57 20.59 -3.35
C THR A 629 9.02 20.65 -3.83
N LEU A 630 9.88 21.45 -3.18
CA LEU A 630 11.29 21.59 -3.55
C LEU A 630 12.02 20.24 -3.64
N GLU A 631 11.65 19.29 -2.77
CA GLU A 631 12.18 17.92 -2.73
C GLU A 631 11.91 17.12 -4.01
N ALA A 632 10.85 17.44 -4.77
CA ALA A 632 10.56 16.79 -6.05
C ALA A 632 11.53 17.21 -7.16
N GLY A 633 12.25 18.32 -7.00
CA GLY A 633 13.27 18.80 -7.95
C GLY A 633 12.72 19.38 -9.26
N ILE A 634 11.40 19.50 -9.44
CA ILE A 634 10.75 19.94 -10.68
C ILE A 634 10.95 21.45 -10.92
N ARG A 635 10.87 22.26 -9.84
CA ARG A 635 11.09 23.72 -9.86
C ARG A 635 10.15 24.51 -10.79
N ASP A 636 9.00 23.94 -11.12
CA ASP A 636 7.91 24.57 -11.86
C ASP A 636 6.58 23.90 -11.44
N THR A 637 5.44 24.50 -11.80
CA THR A 637 4.12 23.89 -11.63
C THR A 637 3.96 22.62 -12.47
N THR A 638 3.14 21.69 -11.99
CA THR A 638 2.79 20.43 -12.68
C THR A 638 1.31 20.41 -13.05
N PRO A 639 0.89 19.62 -14.07
CA PRO A 639 -0.51 19.32 -14.32
C PRO A 639 -1.25 18.92 -13.03
N VAL A 640 -2.46 19.44 -12.87
CA VAL A 640 -3.27 19.16 -11.67
C VAL A 640 -3.57 17.67 -11.55
N GLY A 641 -3.48 17.14 -10.34
CA GLY A 641 -3.71 15.73 -10.05
C GLY A 641 -2.59 14.78 -10.48
N GLN A 642 -1.41 15.28 -10.87
CA GLN A 642 -0.26 14.44 -11.24
C GLN A 642 0.18 13.49 -10.11
N PHE A 643 -0.07 13.87 -8.86
CA PHE A 643 0.26 13.09 -7.66
C PHE A 643 -0.93 12.29 -7.10
N SER A 644 -2.09 12.32 -7.77
CA SER A 644 -3.27 11.56 -7.36
C SER A 644 -3.14 10.07 -7.72
N PRO A 645 -3.68 9.15 -6.89
CA PRO A 645 -4.41 9.41 -5.65
C PRO A 645 -3.52 9.51 -4.39
N GLN A 646 -2.20 9.27 -4.49
CA GLN A 646 -1.33 9.16 -3.31
C GLN A 646 -1.16 10.48 -2.55
N GLY A 647 -1.25 11.61 -3.26
CA GLY A 647 -1.20 12.97 -2.70
C GLY A 647 -2.55 13.55 -2.28
N ASP A 648 -3.65 12.83 -2.51
CA ASP A 648 -5.00 13.37 -2.29
C ASP A 648 -5.30 13.50 -0.79
N SER A 649 -6.11 14.49 -0.43
CA SER A 649 -6.65 14.63 0.91
C SER A 649 -7.64 13.52 1.25
N PRO A 650 -8.05 13.35 2.53
CA PRO A 650 -9.03 12.33 2.92
C PRO A 650 -10.38 12.47 2.21
N TYR A 651 -10.67 13.66 1.68
CA TYR A 651 -11.88 13.96 0.92
C TYR A 651 -11.71 13.81 -0.60
N GLY A 652 -10.48 13.56 -1.09
CA GLY A 652 -10.16 13.45 -2.51
C GLY A 652 -9.79 14.77 -3.19
N CYS A 653 -9.42 15.80 -2.43
CA CYS A 653 -8.87 17.04 -2.98
C CYS A 653 -7.40 16.83 -3.34
N ALA A 654 -7.04 17.09 -4.59
CA ALA A 654 -5.67 16.95 -5.09
C ALA A 654 -4.90 18.26 -4.98
N ASP A 655 -3.56 18.14 -4.92
CA ASP A 655 -2.61 19.25 -4.88
C ASP A 655 -2.85 20.23 -3.72
N MET A 656 -3.37 19.74 -2.59
CA MET A 656 -3.51 20.55 -1.36
C MET A 656 -2.14 20.84 -0.70
N VAL A 657 -1.09 20.13 -1.10
CA VAL A 657 0.30 20.28 -0.62
C VAL A 657 1.19 20.53 -1.83
N GLY A 658 1.89 21.66 -1.86
CA GLY A 658 2.78 22.03 -2.96
C GLY A 658 2.03 22.45 -4.24
N ASN A 659 2.74 22.38 -5.37
CA ASN A 659 2.33 22.94 -6.66
C ASN A 659 2.17 24.47 -6.62
N VAL A 660 1.13 25.02 -5.99
CA VAL A 660 0.91 26.47 -5.85
C VAL A 660 0.35 26.84 -4.48
N TRP A 661 0.77 28.01 -3.98
CA TRP A 661 0.03 28.68 -2.90
C TRP A 661 -1.36 29.05 -3.38
N GLU A 662 -2.35 28.87 -2.52
CA GLU A 662 -3.75 29.15 -2.87
C GLU A 662 -4.31 30.31 -2.06
N TRP A 663 -4.83 31.32 -2.76
CA TRP A 663 -5.61 32.39 -2.15
C TRP A 663 -6.83 31.86 -1.42
N THR A 664 -7.02 32.32 -0.19
CA THR A 664 -8.24 32.13 0.59
C THR A 664 -8.97 33.46 0.75
N HIS A 665 -10.24 33.39 1.15
CA HIS A 665 -11.06 34.55 1.42
C HIS A 665 -10.61 35.31 2.68
N SER A 666 -10.07 34.61 3.67
CA SER A 666 -9.82 35.12 5.01
C SER A 666 -8.71 36.19 5.05
N LEU A 667 -8.93 37.26 5.82
CA LEU A 667 -7.86 38.14 6.30
C LEU A 667 -6.92 37.37 7.23
N TYR A 668 -5.66 37.79 7.26
CA TYR A 668 -4.64 37.21 8.13
C TYR A 668 -4.78 37.71 9.57
N GLU A 669 -5.57 36.98 10.35
CA GLU A 669 -5.78 37.26 11.78
C GLU A 669 -5.14 36.18 12.68
N PRO A 670 -4.80 36.51 13.94
CA PRO A 670 -4.29 35.55 14.91
C PRO A 670 -5.26 34.39 15.16
N TYR A 671 -4.70 33.24 15.53
CA TYR A 671 -5.47 32.14 16.10
C TYR A 671 -5.76 32.37 17.60
N PRO A 672 -6.86 31.83 18.15
CA PRO A 672 -7.86 30.95 17.51
C PRO A 672 -8.71 31.63 16.40
N TYR A 673 -9.08 30.86 15.37
CA TYR A 673 -9.93 31.28 14.26
C TYR A 673 -11.34 31.64 14.75
N LYS A 674 -11.86 32.77 14.28
CA LYS A 674 -13.21 33.27 14.58
C LYS A 674 -13.87 33.68 13.28
N ALA A 675 -14.97 33.02 12.91
CA ALA A 675 -15.67 33.32 11.66
C ALA A 675 -16.38 34.69 11.68
N ASP A 676 -16.64 35.24 12.86
CA ASP A 676 -17.46 36.43 13.10
C ASP A 676 -16.65 37.71 13.42
N ASP A 677 -15.32 37.67 13.32
CA ASP A 677 -14.45 38.83 13.61
C ASP A 677 -14.21 39.75 12.40
N GLY A 678 -14.92 39.50 11.30
CA GLY A 678 -14.80 40.27 10.06
C GLY A 678 -13.68 39.80 9.13
N ARG A 679 -12.91 38.76 9.47
CA ARG A 679 -11.88 38.21 8.57
C ARG A 679 -12.42 37.71 7.24
N GLU A 680 -13.71 37.38 7.18
CA GLU A 680 -14.42 36.97 5.96
C GLU A 680 -15.19 38.10 5.28
N ASP A 681 -14.85 39.37 5.56
CA ASP A 681 -15.38 40.50 4.80
C ASP A 681 -14.55 40.72 3.51
N GLU A 682 -15.19 40.59 2.35
CA GLU A 682 -14.56 40.81 1.04
C GLU A 682 -14.08 42.27 0.88
N SER A 683 -14.77 43.23 1.51
CA SER A 683 -14.50 44.67 1.40
C SER A 683 -13.43 45.18 2.37
N ALA A 684 -13.08 44.36 3.37
CA ALA A 684 -12.08 44.74 4.36
C ALA A 684 -10.66 44.77 3.77
N SER A 685 -9.91 45.81 4.13
CA SER A 685 -8.51 45.98 3.73
C SER A 685 -7.57 45.15 4.63
N GLY A 686 -6.61 44.46 4.03
CA GLY A 686 -5.57 43.76 4.78
C GLY A 686 -4.95 42.63 3.98
N SER A 687 -3.93 41.99 4.54
CA SER A 687 -3.34 40.80 3.92
C SER A 687 -4.30 39.62 3.97
N ARG A 688 -4.36 38.85 2.89
CA ARG A 688 -5.20 37.64 2.78
C ARG A 688 -4.35 36.39 2.99
N VAL A 689 -4.95 35.35 3.56
CA VAL A 689 -4.23 34.09 3.87
C VAL A 689 -3.99 33.28 2.60
N LEU A 690 -2.79 32.73 2.50
CA LEU A 690 -2.35 31.74 1.52
C LEU A 690 -2.10 30.41 2.20
N ARG A 691 -2.49 29.32 1.54
CA ARG A 691 -2.34 27.94 2.05
C ARG A 691 -1.66 27.00 1.04
N GLY A 692 -1.12 25.89 1.53
CA GLY A 692 -0.67 24.74 0.73
C GLY A 692 0.81 24.70 0.36
N GLY A 693 1.52 25.83 0.33
CA GLY A 693 2.88 25.87 -0.21
C GLY A 693 2.90 25.74 -1.73
N SER A 694 4.05 26.02 -2.36
CA SER A 694 4.22 25.89 -3.81
C SER A 694 5.43 25.04 -4.18
N PHE A 695 5.64 24.80 -5.47
CA PHE A 695 6.75 23.98 -6.01
C PHE A 695 8.15 24.43 -5.57
N ASN A 696 8.31 25.69 -5.12
CA ASN A 696 9.60 26.23 -4.67
C ASN A 696 9.78 26.18 -3.14
N ASN A 697 8.77 25.73 -2.39
CA ASN A 697 8.81 25.61 -0.94
C ASN A 697 9.21 24.18 -0.57
N ASN A 698 9.98 24.04 0.52
CA ASN A 698 10.23 22.74 1.09
C ASN A 698 8.95 22.16 1.72
N SER A 699 8.91 20.85 1.89
CA SER A 699 7.84 20.08 2.52
C SER A 699 7.38 20.62 3.88
N ARG A 700 8.31 21.21 4.65
CA ARG A 700 8.09 21.71 6.01
C ARG A 700 7.30 23.02 6.01
N ASN A 701 7.36 23.77 4.92
CA ASN A 701 6.60 25.00 4.69
C ASN A 701 5.35 24.75 3.81
N ALA A 702 5.05 23.49 3.49
CA ALA A 702 3.85 23.04 2.77
C ALA A 702 2.94 22.17 3.65
N ARG A 703 3.10 22.23 4.99
CA ARG A 703 2.21 21.53 5.93
C ARG A 703 0.80 22.09 5.84
N GLY A 704 -0.23 21.29 6.08
CA GLY A 704 -1.63 21.71 5.93
C GLY A 704 -2.04 22.88 6.84
N ALA A 705 -1.41 23.01 8.01
CA ALA A 705 -1.64 24.11 8.96
C ALA A 705 -0.78 25.33 8.65
N CYS A 706 0.16 25.25 7.71
CA CYS A 706 1.03 26.36 7.35
C CYS A 706 0.22 27.50 6.75
N ARG A 707 0.43 28.69 7.29
CA ARG A 707 -0.23 29.93 6.87
C ARG A 707 0.82 30.89 6.36
N TYR A 708 0.52 31.51 5.24
CA TYR A 708 1.28 32.64 4.74
C TYR A 708 0.33 33.77 4.37
N ARG A 709 0.86 34.95 4.03
CA ARG A 709 0.03 36.09 3.66
C ARG A 709 0.69 37.00 2.65
N TYR A 710 -0.13 37.60 1.82
CA TYR A 710 0.27 38.71 0.96
C TYR A 710 -0.85 39.75 0.90
N LEU A 711 -0.51 40.94 0.40
CA LEU A 711 -1.52 41.96 0.10
C LEU A 711 -2.39 41.51 -1.08
N PRO A 712 -3.67 41.93 -1.17
CA PRO A 712 -4.59 41.44 -2.18
C PRO A 712 -4.15 41.70 -3.63
N ASP A 713 -3.34 42.72 -3.87
CA ASP A 713 -2.80 43.14 -5.16
C ASP A 713 -1.46 42.46 -5.54
N SER A 714 -0.91 41.65 -4.64
CA SER A 714 0.40 41.01 -4.83
C SER A 714 0.33 39.91 -5.90
N LEU A 715 1.34 39.90 -6.78
CA LEU A 715 1.53 38.87 -7.80
C LEU A 715 2.81 38.09 -7.51
N TYR A 716 2.72 36.76 -7.51
CA TYR A 716 3.87 35.88 -7.33
C TYR A 716 3.74 34.62 -8.18
N TYR A 717 4.87 34.16 -8.72
CA TYR A 717 4.95 33.08 -9.72
C TYR A 717 4.53 31.70 -9.21
N GLY A 718 4.40 31.53 -7.90
CA GLY A 718 3.87 30.32 -7.26
C GLY A 718 2.52 30.52 -6.58
N ILE A 719 1.80 31.62 -6.80
CA ILE A 719 0.47 31.88 -6.22
C ILE A 719 -0.61 31.70 -7.28
N GLY A 720 -1.54 30.79 -6.99
CA GLY A 720 -2.80 30.56 -7.69
C GLY A 720 -3.98 30.56 -6.72
N PHE A 721 -5.03 29.83 -7.05
CA PHE A 721 -6.20 29.69 -6.18
C PHE A 721 -7.07 28.49 -6.55
N ARG A 722 -7.99 28.19 -5.66
CA ARG A 722 -9.05 27.19 -5.79
C ARG A 722 -10.37 27.82 -5.41
N VAL A 723 -11.46 27.30 -5.96
CA VAL A 723 -12.81 27.77 -5.64
C VAL A 723 -13.49 26.91 -4.59
N ALA A 724 -14.35 27.51 -3.78
CA ALA A 724 -15.35 26.86 -2.96
C ALA A 724 -16.75 27.26 -3.44
N ALA A 725 -17.76 26.47 -3.10
CA ALA A 725 -19.16 26.80 -3.35
C ALA A 725 -20.02 26.47 -2.13
N SER A 726 -20.89 27.41 -1.77
CA SER A 726 -21.89 27.21 -0.73
C SER A 726 -23.11 26.49 -1.31
N LEU A 727 -23.80 25.67 -0.50
CA LEU A 727 -25.11 25.13 -0.86
C LEU A 727 -26.09 26.30 -1.09
N ALA A 728 -26.86 26.26 -2.17
CA ALA A 728 -27.97 27.19 -2.34
C ALA A 728 -28.93 26.99 -1.16
N GLU A 729 -29.26 28.07 -0.44
CA GLU A 729 -30.31 28.03 0.57
C GLU A 729 -31.58 27.49 -0.09
N ARG A 730 -32.16 26.43 0.48
CA ARG A 730 -33.54 26.07 0.14
C ARG A 730 -34.39 27.28 0.49
N PRO A 731 -35.27 27.77 -0.41
CA PRO A 731 -36.18 28.85 -0.06
C PRO A 731 -36.94 28.46 1.19
N GLN A 732 -36.78 29.25 2.25
CA GLN A 732 -37.58 29.10 3.46
C GLN A 732 -39.01 29.52 3.11
N GLY A 733 -39.88 28.53 2.92
CA GLY A 733 -41.33 28.71 2.85
C GLY A 733 -41.88 29.15 1.49
N ALA A 734 -42.45 28.19 0.75
CA ALA A 734 -43.71 28.32 0.04
C ALA A 734 -44.30 26.91 -0.15
#